data_AF-A0A7S4SDB0-F1
#
_entry.id   AF-A0A7S4SDB0-F1
#
_cell.length_a   1.000
_cell.length_b   1.000
_cell.length_c   1.000
_cell.angle_alpha   90.00
_cell.angle_beta   90.00
_cell.angle_gamma   90.00
#
_symmetry.space_group_name_H-M   'P 1'
#
loop_
_entity.id
_entity.type
_entity.pdbx_description
1 polymer ?
#
loop_
_entity_poly.entity_id
_entity_poly.type
_entity_poly.pdbx_seq_one_letter_code
_entity_poly.pdbx_strand_id
1 'polypeptide(L)'
;HLRCPLLLDAMAAVSFGWQAAGGGPAAAGDRTAAALERRLQQVEQLLLWEGQERQAALRALEARLARLEAAGGAPVARAVGGRGLQAAGPARRAGGSDSGEEEGEEWDTEEEEDKDDTCCLVPVERPRASEVTASAASLRDSYAFEESLWDASVFAFMDSLGTCPSFSLLGLMVLNLVTQSFFIYVVSVYMCDDTMSSDFLESLLKFRASVAHSVTYADMMSGASLARQVCSEDDKLPWAGLQLGLIGDISQSRRGGIYLCTLAVLCWLLTLIGELDSAVRFGTTMAYLVRRRGTVMMADATEGGGEGPEAGELRLRALSGRRFAFVVALGVVPRLCIVLLLAKVGIRFLVVTRSMSDLLLNALALAFIIEVDEMLFAAFAPQRLKAIVRTVAPVQVVVDPKRWRFVGLSTAAKVTLVFTTLGLVFYLSIDPFYARMNQAYDILCSGEKDFVFAVNGATRLVEIVPSLRAEQVDWIPQELSVLNMAQPKIKSGNGFQLPQVVIDAMHTSAERGVVLLDVVDMRKRFSQAQVGADGTTTFKRPVELRELTPSIKQISKLSLEQTKSLQENIEVLPCGDLSISTDVAVMQRRLEHLTGASSCAGARSLCRQQNMTSLRAICPVTCGCRTLIAPKASFFAGPRFGCPTRCDRDAIAEMLSPQLQLSQALPCEDSALSRFAEDPALREYFRIGLNAILSDARTLSVIYTTVTAEWQVLGLSPNQSAQAIRSVLEGDFLKNVLSQWDLVPGLPHPRGLKGRAPVPQSRSRGPASEVQPAGACLPLPRLRLRVLDVLGGGVHPGRRLLPGQPLPLPAPVLPRVVPLPARGLAVPDLLPLGQLTGSQRAPVVFFSPVSSPLRAGKRARERASERASWQSP
;
A
#
# COMPACT_ATOMS: atom_id res chain seq x y z
N HIS A 1 17.27 3.05 34.61
CA HIS A 1 16.86 1.69 35.05
C HIS A 1 15.64 1.60 35.99
N LEU A 2 15.00 2.70 36.44
CA LEU A 2 13.83 2.63 37.34
C LEU A 2 12.48 3.05 36.73
N ARG A 3 12.36 3.25 35.41
CA ARG A 3 11.14 3.83 34.79
C ARG A 3 10.49 3.01 33.66
N CYS A 4 10.99 1.81 33.40
CA CYS A 4 10.43 0.89 32.40
C CYS A 4 9.04 0.28 32.73
N PRO A 5 8.65 0.05 34.00
CA PRO A 5 7.35 -0.58 34.31
C PRO A 5 6.13 0.27 33.93
N LEU A 6 6.23 1.61 34.08
CA LEU A 6 5.11 2.52 33.83
C LEU A 6 4.76 2.66 32.34
N LEU A 7 5.74 2.48 31.45
CA LEU A 7 5.52 2.53 30.01
C LEU A 7 4.84 1.24 29.51
N LEU A 8 5.21 0.09 30.08
CA LEU A 8 4.60 -1.20 29.77
C LEU A 8 3.14 -1.30 30.27
N ASP A 9 2.84 -0.77 31.46
CA ASP A 9 1.46 -0.72 31.98
C ASP A 9 0.56 0.20 31.15
N ALA A 10 1.11 1.31 30.62
CA ALA A 10 0.37 2.20 29.73
C ALA A 10 0.05 1.54 28.37
N MET A 11 0.98 0.77 27.81
CA MET A 11 0.79 0.06 26.54
C MET A 11 -0.15 -1.16 26.68
N ALA A 12 -0.11 -1.87 27.81
CA ALA A 12 -1.00 -3.00 28.09
C ALA A 12 -2.46 -2.57 28.29
N ALA A 13 -2.71 -1.40 28.88
CA ALA A 13 -4.07 -0.87 29.10
C ALA A 13 -4.76 -0.44 27.79
N VAL A 14 -4.00 0.08 26.81
CA VAL A 14 -4.53 0.48 25.49
C VAL A 14 -4.92 -0.75 24.67
N SER A 15 -4.19 -1.85 24.80
CA SER A 15 -4.45 -3.10 24.06
C SER A 15 -5.63 -3.89 24.66
N PHE A 16 -5.82 -3.88 25.98
CA PHE A 16 -6.99 -4.51 26.62
C PHE A 16 -8.31 -3.75 26.40
N GLY A 17 -8.27 -2.41 26.28
CA GLY A 17 -9.46 -1.60 26.03
C GLY A 17 -10.11 -1.85 24.66
N TRP A 18 -9.33 -2.31 23.67
CA TRP A 18 -9.81 -2.57 22.31
C TRP A 18 -10.48 -3.94 22.15
N GLN A 19 -10.09 -4.95 22.94
CA GLN A 19 -10.69 -6.29 22.86
C GLN A 19 -12.04 -6.43 23.58
N ALA A 20 -12.39 -5.51 24.49
CA ALA A 20 -13.66 -5.57 25.22
C ALA A 20 -14.85 -4.90 24.51
N ALA A 21 -14.63 -4.15 23.43
CA ALA A 21 -15.66 -3.42 22.70
C ALA A 21 -16.27 -4.22 21.53
N GLY A 22 -16.65 -5.47 21.78
CA GLY A 22 -17.40 -6.31 20.86
C GLY A 22 -18.91 -6.15 21.06
N GLY A 23 -19.48 -4.97 20.77
CA GLY A 23 -20.93 -4.77 20.78
C GLY A 23 -21.42 -3.32 20.70
N GLY A 24 -22.00 -2.93 19.55
CA GLY A 24 -23.00 -1.86 19.36
C GLY A 24 -22.69 -0.42 19.81
N PRO A 25 -22.65 0.59 18.90
CA PRO A 25 -22.35 1.96 19.25
C PRO A 25 -23.63 2.74 19.59
N ALA A 26 -23.79 3.22 20.83
CA ALA A 26 -24.71 4.34 21.10
C ALA A 26 -24.52 5.11 22.43
N ALA A 27 -23.79 4.62 23.46
CA ALA A 27 -23.85 5.31 24.77
C ALA A 27 -22.55 5.39 25.59
N ALA A 28 -21.39 4.96 25.09
CA ALA A 28 -20.14 4.96 25.86
C ALA A 28 -19.08 6.00 25.43
N GLY A 29 -19.34 6.79 24.38
CA GLY A 29 -18.31 7.59 23.68
C GLY A 29 -17.64 8.72 24.48
N ASP A 30 -18.38 9.42 25.34
CA ASP A 30 -17.88 10.69 25.89
C ASP A 30 -16.95 10.54 27.09
N ARG A 31 -17.09 9.48 27.89
CA ARG A 31 -16.24 9.29 29.09
C ARG A 31 -14.87 8.70 28.77
N THR A 32 -14.77 7.87 27.72
CA THR A 32 -13.51 7.27 27.28
C THR A 32 -12.65 8.26 26.51
N ALA A 33 -13.26 9.16 25.72
CA ALA A 33 -12.54 10.21 25.00
C ALA A 33 -11.86 11.20 25.96
N ALA A 34 -12.58 11.69 26.97
CA ALA A 34 -12.04 12.62 27.97
C ALA A 34 -10.98 12.01 28.92
N ALA A 35 -10.94 10.67 29.04
CA ALA A 35 -9.92 9.96 29.79
C ALA A 35 -8.64 9.75 28.96
N LEU A 36 -8.80 9.50 27.65
CA LEU A 36 -7.68 9.37 26.71
C LEU A 36 -6.98 10.72 26.51
N GLU A 37 -7.75 11.81 26.37
CA GLU A 37 -7.21 13.16 26.18
C GLU A 37 -6.38 13.64 27.38
N ARG A 38 -6.85 13.36 28.61
CA ARG A 38 -6.08 13.65 29.84
C ARG A 38 -4.77 12.87 29.96
N ARG A 39 -4.72 11.64 29.44
CA ARG A 39 -3.49 10.83 29.44
C ARG A 39 -2.52 11.24 28.34
N LEU A 40 -3.01 11.67 27.19
CA LEU A 40 -2.17 12.25 26.13
C LEU A 40 -1.51 13.55 26.60
N GLN A 41 -2.24 14.42 27.29
CA GLN A 41 -1.67 15.63 27.89
C GLN A 41 -0.58 15.33 28.95
N GLN A 42 -0.72 14.25 29.73
CA GLN A 42 0.32 13.83 30.67
C GLN A 42 1.58 13.32 29.97
N VAL A 43 1.45 12.60 28.86
CA VAL A 43 2.59 12.14 28.05
C VAL A 43 3.32 13.32 27.40
N GLU A 44 2.56 14.30 26.88
CA GLU A 44 3.12 15.51 26.29
C GLU A 44 3.92 16.35 27.31
N GLN A 45 3.42 16.49 28.54
CA GLN A 45 4.16 17.15 29.63
C GLN A 45 5.43 16.40 30.04
N LEU A 46 5.43 15.06 30.02
CA LEU A 46 6.62 14.26 30.33
C LEU A 46 7.70 14.39 29.24
N LEU A 47 7.30 14.44 27.96
CA LEU A 47 8.23 14.64 26.85
C LEU A 47 8.86 16.04 26.87
N LEU A 48 8.09 17.07 27.20
CA LEU A 48 8.60 18.44 27.38
C LEU A 48 9.60 18.52 28.54
N TRP A 49 9.34 17.83 29.65
CA TRP A 49 10.26 17.77 30.79
C TRP A 49 11.58 17.06 30.45
N GLU A 50 11.53 15.95 29.70
CA GLU A 50 12.74 15.26 29.24
C GLU A 50 13.59 16.11 28.27
N GLY A 51 12.94 16.89 27.40
CA GLY A 51 13.61 17.87 26.55
C GLY A 51 14.35 18.94 27.35
N GLN A 52 13.77 19.42 28.45
CA GLN A 52 14.39 20.40 29.34
C GLN A 52 15.58 19.84 30.12
N GLU A 53 15.50 18.60 30.64
CA GLU A 53 16.66 17.97 31.31
C GLU A 53 17.82 17.71 30.35
N ARG A 54 17.55 17.27 29.11
CA ARG A 54 18.61 17.08 28.10
C ARG A 54 19.29 18.40 27.74
N GLN A 55 18.53 19.50 27.59
CA GLN A 55 19.12 20.83 27.37
C GLN A 55 19.94 21.33 28.57
N ALA A 56 19.50 21.05 29.81
CA ALA A 56 20.27 21.39 31.00
C ALA A 56 21.60 20.61 31.09
N ALA A 57 21.59 19.31 30.75
CA ALA A 57 22.79 18.48 30.70
C ALA A 57 23.79 18.94 29.64
N LEU A 58 23.30 19.33 28.45
CA LEU A 58 24.13 19.90 27.37
C LEU A 58 24.82 21.20 27.80
N ARG A 59 24.08 22.13 28.42
CA ARG A 59 24.65 23.37 28.95
C ARG A 59 25.69 23.13 30.04
N ALA A 60 25.47 22.13 30.90
CA ALA A 60 26.44 21.74 31.92
C ALA A 60 27.73 21.16 31.31
N LEU A 61 27.62 20.43 30.19
CA LEU A 61 28.76 19.90 29.45
C LEU A 61 29.56 21.01 28.76
N GLU A 62 28.87 21.94 28.08
CA GLU A 62 29.47 23.12 27.45
C GLU A 62 30.21 23.99 28.47
N ALA A 63 29.61 24.23 29.64
CA ALA A 63 30.25 24.96 30.74
C ALA A 63 31.50 24.24 31.28
N ARG A 64 31.53 22.90 31.24
CA ARG A 64 32.69 22.10 31.61
C ARG A 64 33.80 22.19 30.56
N LEU A 65 33.44 22.18 29.28
CA LEU A 65 34.37 22.34 28.17
C LEU A 65 35.05 23.72 28.21
N ALA A 66 34.26 24.79 28.42
CA ALA A 66 34.77 26.16 28.54
C ALA A 66 35.75 26.34 29.73
N ARG A 67 35.53 25.62 30.85
CA ARG A 67 36.47 25.62 31.97
C ARG A 67 37.78 24.89 31.66
N LEU A 68 37.73 23.83 30.86
CA LEU A 68 38.94 23.11 30.42
C LEU A 68 39.74 23.94 29.42
N GLU A 69 39.07 24.65 28.52
CA GLU A 69 39.72 25.59 27.58
C GLU A 69 40.35 26.78 28.32
N ALA A 70 39.67 27.32 29.33
CA ALA A 70 40.23 28.38 30.18
C ALA A 70 41.42 27.90 31.05
N ALA A 71 41.44 26.62 31.44
CA ALA A 71 42.52 26.02 32.20
C ALA A 71 43.71 25.59 31.33
N GLY A 72 43.54 25.47 30.02
CA GLY A 72 44.56 25.04 29.05
C GLY A 72 45.51 26.14 28.56
N GLY A 73 45.34 27.38 29.01
CA GLY A 73 46.16 28.52 28.60
C GLY A 73 47.38 28.79 29.50
N ALA A 74 48.39 27.91 29.49
CA ALA A 74 49.73 28.22 30.00
C ALA A 74 50.80 27.57 29.08
N PRO A 75 51.91 28.26 28.76
CA PRO A 75 52.76 27.89 27.63
C PRO A 75 53.79 26.84 28.03
N VAL A 76 53.75 25.68 27.37
CA VAL A 76 54.87 24.74 27.32
C VAL A 76 55.49 24.87 25.93
N ALA A 77 56.62 25.57 25.87
CA ALA A 77 57.47 25.61 24.69
C ALA A 77 58.76 24.82 24.93
N ARG A 78 59.16 24.11 23.87
CA ARG A 78 60.52 23.61 23.52
C ARG A 78 60.90 22.20 24.00
N ALA A 79 60.79 21.24 23.07
CA ALA A 79 61.90 20.34 22.72
C ALA A 79 61.71 19.72 21.32
N VAL A 80 62.75 19.87 20.49
CA VAL A 80 63.15 19.06 19.32
C VAL A 80 62.45 19.29 17.96
N GLY A 81 63.05 20.23 17.21
CA GLY A 81 63.72 20.00 15.91
C GLY A 81 63.20 18.90 14.97
N GLY A 82 62.67 19.33 13.83
CA GLY A 82 62.25 18.45 12.73
C GLY A 82 63.30 18.18 11.65
N ARG A 83 62.93 17.30 10.71
CA ARG A 83 63.09 17.42 9.24
C ARG A 83 62.51 16.18 8.56
N GLY A 84 61.78 16.37 7.46
CA GLY A 84 61.79 15.39 6.36
C GLY A 84 60.51 15.07 5.59
N LEU A 85 60.13 15.96 4.67
CA LEU A 85 59.59 15.71 3.32
C LEU A 85 58.11 15.27 3.06
N GLN A 86 57.46 16.19 2.33
CA GLN A 86 56.66 16.04 1.09
C GLN A 86 55.22 15.51 1.15
N ALA A 87 54.26 16.43 0.99
CA ALA A 87 53.12 16.24 0.11
C ALA A 87 52.69 17.59 -0.50
N ALA A 88 52.48 17.58 -1.82
CA ALA A 88 52.11 18.71 -2.66
C ALA A 88 50.67 19.19 -2.39
N GLY A 89 50.43 20.50 -2.63
CA GLY A 89 49.23 21.25 -2.26
C GLY A 89 47.94 20.95 -3.03
N PRO A 90 46.90 21.78 -2.80
CA PRO A 90 46.41 22.54 -3.94
C PRO A 90 46.15 24.03 -3.65
N ALA A 91 46.17 24.76 -4.77
CA ALA A 91 46.06 26.19 -4.95
C ALA A 91 44.81 26.85 -4.33
N ARG A 92 44.99 28.09 -3.87
CA ARG A 92 43.92 29.09 -3.72
C ARG A 92 44.19 30.29 -4.63
N ARG A 93 43.07 30.81 -5.15
CA ARG A 93 42.89 32.03 -5.94
C ARG A 93 43.56 33.27 -5.30
N ALA A 94 44.08 34.12 -6.19
CA ALA A 94 43.98 35.59 -6.30
C ALA A 94 43.88 36.41 -4.99
N GLY A 95 44.61 37.50 -4.78
CA GLY A 95 45.42 38.37 -5.65
C GLY A 95 45.61 39.72 -4.93
N GLY A 96 46.52 40.57 -5.44
CA GLY A 96 46.75 41.96 -4.99
C GLY A 96 47.88 42.07 -3.96
N SER A 97 49.08 42.45 -4.39
CA SER A 97 49.59 43.84 -4.46
C SER A 97 49.80 44.45 -3.07
N ASP A 98 51.04 44.71 -2.66
CA ASP A 98 51.68 46.00 -2.90
C ASP A 98 53.15 46.02 -2.41
N SER A 99 53.89 46.93 -3.03
CA SER A 99 55.22 47.53 -2.85
C SER A 99 56.03 47.43 -1.54
N GLY A 100 57.37 47.54 -1.72
CA GLY A 100 58.33 48.17 -0.79
C GLY A 100 59.53 47.27 -0.47
N GLU A 101 60.64 47.32 -1.21
CA GLU A 101 61.83 48.18 -0.96
C GLU A 101 62.39 48.07 0.47
N GLU A 102 63.55 47.42 0.65
CA GLU A 102 64.80 48.10 1.02
C GLU A 102 65.95 47.09 1.24
N GLU A 103 67.15 47.66 1.10
CA GLU A 103 68.47 47.09 0.86
C GLU A 103 69.17 46.52 2.12
N GLY A 104 70.17 45.66 1.87
CA GLY A 104 71.55 46.00 2.25
C GLY A 104 72.11 45.54 3.61
N GLU A 105 73.40 45.19 3.55
CA GLU A 105 74.42 45.07 4.62
C GLU A 105 74.45 43.72 5.39
N GLU A 106 75.42 42.83 5.19
CA GLU A 106 76.91 42.92 5.20
C GLU A 106 77.51 42.94 6.62
N TRP A 107 78.65 42.26 6.72
CA TRP A 107 79.67 42.21 7.78
C TRP A 107 79.73 40.97 8.66
N ASP A 108 80.80 40.24 8.37
CA ASP A 108 81.51 39.24 9.16
C ASP A 108 81.71 39.62 10.63
N THR A 109 81.91 38.62 11.48
CA THR A 109 82.93 38.73 12.53
C THR A 109 83.40 37.35 12.97
N GLU A 110 84.72 37.29 13.03
CA GLU A 110 85.64 36.21 13.37
C GLU A 110 85.58 35.82 14.86
N GLU A 111 86.22 34.67 15.13
CA GLU A 111 87.10 34.37 16.29
C GLU A 111 86.68 34.79 17.71
N GLU A 112 86.66 33.84 18.66
CA GLU A 112 87.82 33.55 19.52
C GLU A 112 87.49 32.49 20.60
N GLU A 113 88.56 32.02 21.21
CA GLU A 113 88.81 30.86 22.05
C GLU A 113 88.16 30.80 23.45
N ASP A 114 88.39 29.63 24.08
CA ASP A 114 88.57 29.32 25.51
C ASP A 114 87.39 28.62 26.21
N LYS A 115 87.58 27.65 27.11
CA LYS A 115 88.67 26.72 27.48
C LYS A 115 88.02 25.72 28.45
N ASP A 116 88.56 24.51 28.52
CA ASP A 116 88.65 23.61 29.68
C ASP A 116 87.42 23.36 30.57
N ASP A 117 86.93 22.10 30.60
CA ASP A 117 87.30 21.22 31.71
C ASP A 117 86.93 19.74 31.51
N THR A 118 87.67 18.91 32.23
CA THR A 118 88.11 17.57 31.86
C THR A 118 87.37 16.45 32.62
N CYS A 119 87.28 15.27 32.00
CA CYS A 119 87.32 13.92 32.58
C CYS A 119 86.08 13.31 33.26
N CYS A 120 85.54 12.22 32.66
CA CYS A 120 85.94 10.84 33.00
C CYS A 120 85.38 9.83 31.97
N LEU A 121 86.27 9.05 31.36
CA LEU A 121 85.99 7.98 30.41
C LEU A 121 85.96 6.62 31.14
N VAL A 122 84.97 5.78 30.80
CA VAL A 122 85.04 4.31 30.94
C VAL A 122 84.54 3.69 29.62
N PRO A 123 85.23 2.68 29.04
CA PRO A 123 84.97 2.22 27.69
C PRO A 123 83.84 1.18 27.65
N VAL A 124 82.80 1.43 26.84
CA VAL A 124 81.80 0.41 26.49
C VAL A 124 82.29 -0.37 25.28
N GLU A 125 82.59 -1.64 25.48
CA GLU A 125 82.88 -2.61 24.43
C GLU A 125 81.74 -2.66 23.40
N ARG A 126 82.09 -2.55 22.12
CA ARG A 126 81.17 -2.82 21.01
C ARG A 126 80.92 -4.33 20.93
N PRO A 127 79.67 -4.83 21.11
CA PRO A 127 79.39 -6.21 20.74
C PRO A 127 79.45 -6.34 19.22
N ARG A 128 80.24 -7.33 18.77
CA ARG A 128 80.35 -7.78 17.38
C ARG A 128 78.95 -8.00 16.80
N ALA A 129 78.74 -7.49 15.59
CA ALA A 129 77.59 -7.81 14.76
C ALA A 129 77.52 -9.33 14.56
N SER A 130 76.65 -9.99 15.33
CA SER A 130 76.24 -11.36 15.07
C SER A 130 75.40 -11.37 13.80
N GLU A 131 75.83 -12.17 12.83
CA GLU A 131 75.05 -12.56 11.66
C GLU A 131 73.59 -12.83 12.05
N VAL A 132 72.69 -11.95 11.62
CA VAL A 132 71.25 -12.21 11.61
C VAL A 132 71.04 -13.27 10.55
N THR A 133 71.17 -14.54 10.95
CA THR A 133 70.81 -15.67 10.10
C THR A 133 69.36 -15.46 9.64
N ALA A 134 69.13 -15.59 8.33
CA ALA A 134 67.83 -15.53 7.66
C ALA A 134 66.81 -16.62 8.12
N SER A 135 67.07 -17.28 9.26
CA SER A 135 66.21 -18.26 9.91
C SER A 135 65.23 -17.65 10.93
N ALA A 136 65.39 -16.37 11.29
CA ALA A 136 64.58 -15.70 12.32
C ALA A 136 63.32 -14.98 11.80
N ALA A 137 63.16 -14.84 10.48
CA ALA A 137 61.97 -14.21 9.89
C ALA A 137 60.88 -15.24 9.53
N SER A 138 60.69 -16.29 10.35
CA SER A 138 59.43 -17.01 10.33
C SER A 138 58.37 -16.04 10.86
N LEU A 139 57.56 -15.44 10.00
CA LEU A 139 56.39 -14.66 10.43
C LEU A 139 55.58 -15.55 11.38
N ARG A 140 55.63 -15.25 12.68
CA ARG A 140 54.82 -15.92 13.69
C ARG A 140 53.45 -15.28 13.65
N ASP A 141 52.50 -15.97 13.05
CA ASP A 141 51.10 -15.57 13.17
C ASP A 141 50.67 -15.80 14.61
N SER A 142 50.15 -14.75 15.24
CA SER A 142 49.62 -14.80 16.60
C SER A 142 48.12 -14.53 16.58
N TYR A 143 47.37 -15.31 17.35
CA TYR A 143 45.94 -15.13 17.53
C TYR A 143 45.69 -14.56 18.93
N ALA A 144 45.19 -13.32 18.99
CA ALA A 144 44.72 -12.71 20.23
C ALA A 144 43.24 -13.08 20.43
N PHE A 145 42.86 -13.45 21.64
CA PHE A 145 41.46 -13.73 21.95
C PHE A 145 40.65 -12.43 21.94
N GLU A 146 39.53 -12.45 21.24
CA GLU A 146 38.59 -11.33 21.18
C GLU A 146 37.70 -11.32 22.44
N GLU A 147 37.18 -10.14 22.83
CA GLU A 147 36.20 -9.99 23.93
C GLU A 147 34.81 -10.46 23.48
N SER A 148 34.71 -11.71 23.02
CA SER A 148 33.51 -12.30 22.42
C SER A 148 33.09 -13.58 23.18
N LEU A 149 31.79 -13.89 23.16
CA LEU A 149 31.29 -15.13 23.79
C LEU A 149 31.79 -16.38 23.07
N TRP A 150 32.04 -16.29 21.76
CA TRP A 150 32.56 -17.39 20.96
C TRP A 150 33.98 -17.77 21.38
N ASP A 151 34.87 -16.78 21.53
CA ASP A 151 36.25 -16.99 21.95
C ASP A 151 36.33 -17.45 23.40
N ALA A 152 35.47 -16.90 24.25
CA ALA A 152 35.36 -17.26 25.65
C ALA A 152 34.99 -18.75 25.88
N SER A 153 34.37 -19.41 24.90
CA SER A 153 33.96 -20.82 24.97
C SER A 153 35.10 -21.79 25.34
N VAL A 154 36.35 -21.43 25.03
CA VAL A 154 37.56 -22.19 25.38
C VAL A 154 37.76 -22.29 26.89
N PHE A 155 37.35 -21.27 27.64
CA PHE A 155 37.53 -21.19 29.09
C PHE A 155 36.41 -21.86 29.89
N ALA A 156 35.35 -22.32 29.22
CA ALA A 156 34.26 -23.03 29.87
C ALA A 156 34.76 -24.33 30.53
N PHE A 157 34.38 -24.53 31.79
CA PHE A 157 34.77 -25.69 32.61
C PHE A 157 36.29 -25.83 32.81
N MET A 158 37.04 -24.72 32.74
CA MET A 158 38.42 -24.67 33.20
C MET A 158 38.47 -24.41 34.71
N ASP A 159 39.40 -25.09 35.39
CA ASP A 159 39.56 -24.97 36.85
C ASP A 159 39.89 -23.53 37.29
N SER A 160 40.53 -22.75 36.42
CA SER A 160 40.84 -21.33 36.62
C SER A 160 39.61 -20.42 36.65
N LEU A 161 38.55 -20.77 35.93
CA LEU A 161 37.30 -20.00 35.88
C LEU A 161 36.34 -20.42 37.01
N GLY A 162 36.39 -21.68 37.41
CA GLY A 162 35.49 -22.30 38.38
C GLY A 162 34.15 -22.74 37.77
N THR A 163 33.41 -23.58 38.48
CA THR A 163 32.16 -24.20 37.99
C THR A 163 31.03 -23.19 37.82
N CYS A 164 30.78 -22.32 38.81
CA CYS A 164 29.66 -21.38 38.75
C CYS A 164 29.78 -20.39 37.56
N PRO A 165 30.90 -19.67 37.37
CA PRO A 165 31.05 -18.80 36.20
C PRO A 165 31.08 -19.55 34.86
N SER A 166 31.49 -20.83 34.84
CA SER A 166 31.40 -21.68 33.65
C SER A 166 29.95 -21.98 33.26
N PHE A 167 29.07 -22.26 34.23
CA PHE A 167 27.64 -22.41 33.95
C PHE A 167 27.01 -21.08 33.50
N SER A 168 27.43 -19.95 34.06
CA SER A 168 27.02 -18.63 33.59
C SER A 168 27.43 -18.40 32.13
N LEU A 169 28.68 -18.72 31.75
CA LEU A 169 29.15 -18.63 30.38
C LEU A 169 28.35 -19.52 29.43
N LEU A 170 28.07 -20.78 29.81
CA LEU A 170 27.23 -21.66 29.00
C LEU A 170 25.82 -21.07 28.80
N GLY A 171 25.22 -20.51 29.85
CA GLY A 171 23.94 -19.81 29.77
C GLY A 171 23.99 -18.61 28.82
N LEU A 172 25.07 -17.82 28.85
CA LEU A 172 25.27 -16.68 27.94
C LEU A 172 25.46 -17.12 26.48
N MET A 173 26.17 -18.23 26.23
CA MET A 173 26.30 -18.78 24.88
C MET A 173 24.95 -19.26 24.33
N VAL A 174 24.13 -19.92 25.14
CA VAL A 174 22.77 -20.30 24.75
C VAL A 174 21.91 -19.06 24.50
N LEU A 175 21.98 -18.05 25.36
CA LEU A 175 21.26 -16.78 25.17
C LEU A 175 21.69 -16.09 23.87
N ASN A 176 22.98 -16.07 23.57
CA ASN A 176 23.50 -15.52 22.32
C ASN A 176 22.93 -16.25 21.09
N LEU A 177 23.03 -17.58 21.10
CA LEU A 177 22.50 -18.42 20.01
C LEU A 177 21.00 -18.19 19.81
N VAL A 178 20.22 -18.14 20.90
CA VAL A 178 18.77 -17.88 20.84
C VAL A 178 18.49 -16.48 20.30
N THR A 179 19.22 -15.47 20.77
CA THR A 179 19.02 -14.06 20.35
C THR A 179 19.34 -13.88 18.87
N GLN A 180 20.51 -14.31 18.41
CA GLN A 180 20.90 -14.21 17.00
C GLN A 180 19.99 -15.05 16.09
N SER A 181 19.63 -16.27 16.50
CA SER A 181 18.69 -17.11 15.74
C SER A 181 17.30 -16.48 15.66
N PHE A 182 16.83 -15.83 16.73
CA PHE A 182 15.55 -15.14 16.75
C PHE A 182 15.54 -13.93 15.81
N PHE A 183 16.60 -13.12 15.80
CA PHE A 183 16.74 -12.02 14.84
C PHE A 183 16.73 -12.53 13.39
N ILE A 184 17.51 -13.57 13.08
CA ILE A 184 17.53 -14.18 11.75
C ILE A 184 16.15 -14.69 11.35
N TYR A 185 15.44 -15.35 12.28
CA TYR A 185 14.07 -15.83 12.06
C TYR A 185 13.11 -14.68 11.75
N VAL A 186 13.12 -13.62 12.55
CA VAL A 186 12.23 -12.45 12.37
C VAL A 186 12.50 -11.78 11.02
N VAL A 187 13.76 -11.51 10.68
CA VAL A 187 14.11 -10.88 9.39
C VAL A 187 13.70 -11.78 8.22
N SER A 188 13.95 -13.10 8.32
CA SER A 188 13.62 -14.04 7.24
C SER A 188 12.11 -14.20 7.01
N VAL A 189 11.29 -14.11 8.05
CA VAL A 189 9.83 -14.36 7.95
C VAL A 189 9.07 -13.08 7.64
N TYR A 190 9.43 -11.96 8.28
CA TYR A 190 8.60 -10.75 8.24
C TYR A 190 9.15 -9.64 7.34
N MET A 191 10.42 -9.70 6.94
CA MET A 191 11.08 -8.59 6.22
C MET A 191 11.64 -9.00 4.85
N CYS A 192 11.61 -10.28 4.49
CA CYS A 192 12.13 -10.80 3.23
C CYS A 192 11.05 -11.10 2.18
N ASP A 193 9.83 -10.57 2.37
CA ASP A 193 8.70 -10.73 1.44
C ASP A 193 8.97 -9.97 0.14
N ASP A 194 8.68 -10.63 -0.99
CA ASP A 194 8.93 -10.04 -2.31
C ASP A 194 7.93 -8.91 -2.59
N THR A 195 8.37 -7.68 -2.37
CA THR A 195 7.56 -6.47 -2.60
C THR A 195 7.25 -6.23 -4.08
N MET A 196 7.94 -6.89 -5.00
CA MET A 196 7.78 -6.77 -6.45
C MET A 196 7.36 -8.11 -7.07
N SER A 197 6.40 -8.78 -6.42
CA SER A 197 5.81 -10.02 -6.92
C SER A 197 5.01 -9.81 -8.23
N SER A 198 4.81 -10.90 -8.98
CA SER A 198 3.98 -10.87 -10.20
C SER A 198 2.56 -10.35 -9.93
N ASP A 199 1.97 -10.76 -8.80
CA ASP A 199 0.61 -10.40 -8.43
C ASP A 199 0.50 -8.90 -8.11
N PHE A 200 1.56 -8.32 -7.58
CA PHE A 200 1.67 -6.89 -7.38
C PHE A 200 1.74 -6.14 -8.72
N LEU A 201 2.57 -6.60 -9.66
CA LEU A 201 2.64 -6.01 -11.01
C LEU A 201 1.29 -6.10 -11.75
N GLU A 202 0.58 -7.23 -11.63
CA GLU A 202 -0.77 -7.38 -12.19
C GLU A 202 -1.75 -6.39 -11.53
N SER A 203 -1.62 -6.16 -10.22
CA SER A 203 -2.43 -5.19 -9.49
C SER A 203 -2.17 -3.75 -9.97
N LEU A 204 -0.91 -3.39 -10.25
CA LEU A 204 -0.56 -2.10 -10.87
C LEU A 204 -1.14 -1.97 -12.27
N LEU A 205 -1.13 -3.04 -13.07
CA LEU A 205 -1.73 -3.05 -14.41
C LEU A 205 -3.26 -2.90 -14.35
N LYS A 206 -3.93 -3.59 -13.42
CA LYS A 206 -5.38 -3.43 -13.17
C LYS A 206 -5.68 -2.00 -12.74
N PHE A 207 -4.86 -1.42 -11.85
CA PHE A 207 -4.99 -0.02 -11.45
C PHE A 207 -4.87 0.92 -12.66
N ARG A 208 -3.83 0.75 -13.49
CA ARG A 208 -3.62 1.50 -14.75
C ARG A 208 -4.86 1.42 -15.65
N ALA A 209 -5.40 0.23 -15.86
CA ALA A 209 -6.52 0.00 -16.77
C ALA A 209 -7.89 0.47 -16.25
N SER A 210 -8.10 0.48 -14.93
CA SER A 210 -9.44 0.72 -14.34
C SER A 210 -9.58 2.06 -13.62
N VAL A 211 -8.58 2.46 -12.83
CA VAL A 211 -8.67 3.62 -11.93
C VAL A 211 -7.90 4.80 -12.49
N ALA A 212 -6.66 4.57 -12.97
CA ALA A 212 -5.72 5.62 -13.32
C ALA A 212 -6.23 6.56 -14.44
N HIS A 213 -7.07 6.06 -15.34
CA HIS A 213 -7.68 6.84 -16.41
C HIS A 213 -9.18 7.09 -16.23
N SER A 214 -9.80 6.66 -15.13
CA SER A 214 -11.24 6.90 -14.93
C SER A 214 -11.49 8.39 -14.68
N VAL A 215 -12.49 8.96 -15.35
CA VAL A 215 -12.87 10.36 -15.16
C VAL A 215 -13.32 10.67 -13.72
N THR A 216 -13.76 9.64 -12.98
CA THR A 216 -14.11 9.77 -11.55
C THR A 216 -12.93 10.25 -10.69
N TYR A 217 -11.70 9.85 -11.05
CA TYR A 217 -10.48 10.18 -10.29
C TYR A 217 -9.58 11.17 -11.03
N ALA A 218 -10.02 11.65 -12.19
CA ALA A 218 -9.33 12.72 -12.89
C ALA A 218 -9.48 14.03 -12.11
N ASP A 219 -8.44 14.87 -12.16
CA ASP A 219 -8.58 16.22 -11.62
C ASP A 219 -9.51 17.01 -12.54
N MET A 220 -10.67 17.40 -12.01
CA MET A 220 -11.66 18.17 -12.78
C MET A 220 -11.17 19.59 -13.10
N MET A 221 -10.18 20.10 -12.36
CA MET A 221 -9.65 21.45 -12.53
C MET A 221 -8.62 21.50 -13.65
N SER A 222 -7.57 20.68 -13.59
CA SER A 222 -6.56 20.59 -14.66
C SER A 222 -7.01 19.74 -15.84
N GLY A 223 -8.04 18.91 -15.69
CA GLY A 223 -8.41 17.88 -16.66
C GLY A 223 -7.33 16.79 -16.81
N ALA A 224 -6.40 16.67 -15.87
CA ALA A 224 -5.36 15.65 -15.87
C ALA A 224 -5.89 14.30 -15.38
N SER A 225 -5.51 13.22 -16.07
CA SER A 225 -5.77 11.86 -15.56
C SER A 225 -5.01 11.60 -14.26
N LEU A 226 -5.52 10.68 -13.44
CA LEU A 226 -4.81 10.24 -12.23
C LEU A 226 -3.46 9.60 -12.59
N ALA A 227 -3.41 8.87 -13.70
CA ALA A 227 -2.19 8.28 -14.25
C ALA A 227 -1.10 9.34 -14.49
N ARG A 228 -1.47 10.48 -15.07
CA ARG A 228 -0.55 11.60 -15.28
C ARG A 228 -0.03 12.11 -13.94
N GLN A 229 -0.94 12.44 -13.03
CA GLN A 229 -0.61 13.04 -11.72
C GLN A 229 0.33 12.14 -10.89
N VAL A 230 0.08 10.82 -10.89
CA VAL A 230 0.97 9.85 -10.23
C VAL A 230 2.36 9.87 -10.87
N CYS A 231 2.45 9.91 -12.20
CA CYS A 231 3.73 9.89 -12.90
C CYS A 231 4.49 11.23 -12.93
N SER A 232 3.82 12.36 -12.65
CA SER A 232 4.46 13.65 -12.41
C SER A 232 4.93 13.83 -10.96
N GLU A 233 4.67 12.84 -10.09
CA GLU A 233 4.94 12.94 -8.65
C GLU A 233 4.24 14.16 -8.02
N ASP A 234 3.01 14.45 -8.45
CA ASP A 234 2.27 15.61 -7.93
C ASP A 234 1.85 15.38 -6.46
N ASP A 235 2.42 16.14 -5.54
CA ASP A 235 2.17 16.08 -4.09
C ASP A 235 0.71 16.34 -3.67
N LYS A 236 -0.15 16.75 -4.61
CA LYS A 236 -1.52 17.22 -4.37
C LYS A 236 -2.59 16.12 -4.44
N LEU A 237 -2.21 14.84 -4.33
CA LEU A 237 -3.10 13.70 -4.59
C LEU A 237 -3.73 13.10 -3.31
N PRO A 238 -5.01 13.37 -2.99
CA PRO A 238 -5.68 12.74 -1.86
C PRO A 238 -6.07 11.26 -2.08
N TRP A 239 -6.17 10.80 -3.33
CA TRP A 239 -6.75 9.49 -3.67
C TRP A 239 -5.73 8.40 -4.05
N ALA A 240 -4.45 8.74 -4.17
CA ALA A 240 -3.40 7.82 -4.65
C ALA A 240 -2.09 7.90 -3.85
N GLY A 241 -2.16 8.20 -2.54
CA GLY A 241 -0.97 8.39 -1.71
C GLY A 241 -0.03 7.17 -1.67
N LEU A 242 -0.58 5.95 -1.72
CA LEU A 242 0.24 4.73 -1.77
C LEU A 242 1.00 4.59 -3.10
N GLN A 243 0.33 4.86 -4.23
CA GLN A 243 0.94 4.81 -5.55
C GLN A 243 1.96 5.94 -5.75
N LEU A 244 1.72 7.10 -5.13
CA LEU A 244 2.65 8.23 -5.14
C LEU A 244 3.92 7.94 -4.33
N GLY A 245 3.79 7.35 -3.14
CA GLY A 245 4.96 6.88 -2.38
C GLY A 245 5.76 5.83 -3.14
N LEU A 246 5.05 4.85 -3.73
CA LEU A 246 5.68 3.81 -4.54
C LEU A 246 6.44 4.38 -5.75
N ILE A 247 5.83 5.29 -6.51
CA ILE A 247 6.47 5.81 -7.72
C ILE A 247 7.66 6.71 -7.38
N GLY A 248 7.58 7.49 -6.29
CA GLY A 248 8.72 8.25 -5.78
C GLY A 248 9.89 7.35 -5.37
N ASP A 249 9.61 6.28 -4.61
CA ASP A 249 10.63 5.29 -4.23
C ASP A 249 11.27 4.64 -5.47
N ILE A 250 10.46 4.28 -6.47
CA ILE A 250 10.92 3.66 -7.73
C ILE A 250 11.75 4.65 -8.56
N SER A 251 11.28 5.89 -8.73
CA SER A 251 11.94 6.88 -9.58
C SER A 251 13.29 7.29 -9.00
N GLN A 252 13.36 7.45 -7.68
CA GLN A 252 14.60 7.68 -6.96
C GLN A 252 15.53 6.47 -7.11
N SER A 253 15.03 5.26 -6.84
CA SER A 253 15.79 4.01 -6.97
C SER A 253 16.30 3.72 -8.37
N ARG A 254 15.60 4.18 -9.41
CA ARG A 254 16.05 4.03 -10.80
C ARG A 254 17.26 4.89 -11.14
N ARG A 255 17.40 6.08 -10.53
CA ARG A 255 18.53 7.00 -10.81
C ARG A 255 19.83 6.59 -10.12
N GLY A 256 19.77 5.89 -8.99
CA GLY A 256 20.98 5.53 -8.24
C GLY A 256 20.87 4.33 -7.29
N GLY A 257 19.68 3.74 -7.14
CA GLY A 257 19.41 2.70 -6.15
C GLY A 257 20.20 1.44 -6.44
N ILE A 258 20.34 1.06 -7.71
CA ILE A 258 21.13 -0.11 -8.11
C ILE A 258 22.59 0.00 -7.63
N TYR A 259 23.20 1.18 -7.72
CA TYR A 259 24.57 1.41 -7.27
C TYR A 259 24.68 1.38 -5.75
N LEU A 260 23.73 2.03 -5.06
CA LEU A 260 23.70 2.05 -3.59
C LEU A 260 23.45 0.64 -3.02
N CYS A 261 22.54 -0.13 -3.61
CA CYS A 261 22.28 -1.52 -3.27
C CYS A 261 23.52 -2.40 -3.48
N THR A 262 24.20 -2.23 -4.62
CA THR A 262 25.45 -2.96 -4.90
C THR A 262 26.54 -2.61 -3.89
N LEU A 263 26.68 -1.33 -3.53
CA LEU A 263 27.64 -0.88 -2.51
C LEU A 263 27.30 -1.43 -1.12
N ALA A 264 26.03 -1.41 -0.71
CA ALA A 264 25.64 -1.94 0.59
C ALA A 264 25.83 -3.46 0.68
N VAL A 265 25.50 -4.20 -0.39
CA VAL A 265 25.81 -5.64 -0.47
C VAL A 265 27.31 -5.87 -0.42
N LEU A 266 28.13 -5.04 -1.08
CA LEU A 266 29.59 -5.11 -0.98
C LEU A 266 30.07 -4.90 0.47
N CYS A 267 29.64 -3.83 1.13
CA CYS A 267 29.99 -3.57 2.54
C CYS A 267 29.54 -4.71 3.46
N TRP A 268 28.36 -5.26 3.20
CA TRP A 268 27.83 -6.42 3.92
C TRP A 268 28.68 -7.68 3.73
N LEU A 269 29.07 -7.99 2.48
CA LEU A 269 29.97 -9.10 2.17
C LEU A 269 31.35 -8.95 2.80
N LEU A 270 31.88 -7.72 2.87
CA LEU A 270 33.16 -7.44 3.55
C LEU A 270 33.04 -7.72 5.06
N THR A 271 31.95 -7.28 5.68
CA THR A 271 31.66 -7.56 7.11
C THR A 271 31.57 -9.06 7.37
N LEU A 272 30.84 -9.78 6.51
CA LEU A 272 30.71 -11.25 6.60
C LEU A 272 32.04 -11.98 6.42
N ILE A 273 32.92 -11.53 5.52
CA ILE A 273 34.23 -12.17 5.34
C ILE A 273 35.14 -11.91 6.53
N GLY A 274 35.09 -10.72 7.13
CA GLY A 274 35.81 -10.43 8.37
C GLY A 274 35.42 -11.42 9.47
N GLU A 275 34.13 -11.60 9.67
CA GLU A 275 33.59 -12.50 10.68
C GLU A 275 33.86 -13.98 10.38
N LEU A 276 33.73 -14.40 9.12
CA LEU A 276 34.09 -15.76 8.68
C LEU A 276 35.58 -16.06 8.89
N ASP A 277 36.45 -15.08 8.61
CA ASP A 277 37.89 -15.20 8.81
C ASP A 277 38.24 -15.29 10.30
N SER A 278 37.61 -14.50 11.17
CA SER A 278 37.77 -14.63 12.63
C SER A 278 37.35 -16.02 13.11
N ALA A 279 36.17 -16.50 12.71
CA ALA A 279 35.66 -17.84 13.06
C ALA A 279 36.58 -18.98 12.58
N VAL A 280 37.11 -18.89 11.35
CA VAL A 280 38.04 -19.90 10.80
C VAL A 280 39.38 -19.85 11.51
N ARG A 281 39.95 -18.67 11.76
CA ARG A 281 41.22 -18.51 12.49
C ARG A 281 41.12 -19.02 13.92
N PHE A 282 40.02 -18.74 14.60
CA PHE A 282 39.74 -19.29 15.93
C PHE A 282 39.71 -20.82 15.87
N GLY A 283 38.92 -21.40 14.96
CA GLY A 283 38.82 -22.86 14.80
C GLY A 283 40.14 -23.54 14.45
N THR A 284 40.95 -22.96 13.56
CA THR A 284 42.26 -23.51 13.18
C THR A 284 43.28 -23.39 14.31
N THR A 285 43.27 -22.28 15.06
CA THR A 285 44.11 -22.10 16.26
C THR A 285 43.77 -23.14 17.32
N MET A 286 42.47 -23.37 17.57
CA MET A 286 42.03 -24.41 18.50
C MET A 286 42.43 -25.81 18.04
N ALA A 287 42.37 -26.10 16.74
CA ALA A 287 42.82 -27.37 16.16
C ALA A 287 44.33 -27.58 16.30
N TYR A 288 45.12 -26.51 16.18
CA TYR A 288 46.57 -26.55 16.37
C TYR A 288 46.97 -26.87 17.82
N LEU A 289 46.21 -26.36 18.80
CA LEU A 289 46.47 -26.59 20.22
C LEU A 289 46.10 -28.00 20.72
N VAL A 290 45.44 -28.83 19.90
CA VAL A 290 45.03 -30.19 20.31
C VAL A 290 46.24 -31.10 20.51
N ARG A 291 46.44 -31.57 21.74
CA ARG A 291 47.46 -32.59 22.08
C ARG A 291 46.84 -33.75 22.88
N ARG A 292 47.44 -34.94 22.74
CA ARG A 292 46.87 -36.22 23.21
C ARG A 292 46.75 -36.40 24.74
N ARG A 293 47.32 -35.55 25.60
CA ARG A 293 47.44 -35.86 27.05
C ARG A 293 46.91 -34.85 28.08
N GLY A 294 46.28 -33.74 27.69
CA GLY A 294 45.59 -32.85 28.65
C GLY A 294 45.53 -31.38 28.24
N THR A 295 44.69 -30.61 28.93
CA THR A 295 44.64 -29.14 28.78
C THR A 295 45.59 -28.51 29.81
N VAL A 296 46.50 -27.64 29.37
CA VAL A 296 47.52 -27.03 30.23
C VAL A 296 47.53 -25.52 30.01
N MET A 297 47.17 -24.77 31.06
CA MET A 297 47.41 -23.34 31.19
C MET A 297 48.59 -23.13 32.14
N MET A 298 49.56 -22.32 31.74
CA MET A 298 50.67 -21.92 32.61
C MET A 298 50.66 -20.41 32.73
N ALA A 299 50.77 -19.91 33.96
CA ALA A 299 51.18 -18.53 34.20
C ALA A 299 52.70 -18.52 34.03
N ASP A 300 53.21 -17.81 33.02
CA ASP A 300 54.66 -17.56 32.96
C ASP A 300 54.96 -16.49 34.00
N ALA A 301 55.72 -16.85 35.04
CA ALA A 301 56.41 -15.87 35.85
C ALA A 301 57.55 -15.35 34.97
N THR A 302 57.46 -14.11 34.52
CA THR A 302 58.56 -13.44 33.82
C THR A 302 59.76 -13.42 34.76
N GLU A 303 60.77 -14.27 34.50
CA GLU A 303 62.09 -14.21 35.14
C GLU A 303 62.87 -12.98 34.64
N GLY A 304 62.35 -11.79 34.95
CA GLY A 304 63.02 -10.50 34.76
C GLY A 304 63.04 -9.78 36.10
N GLY A 305 64.22 -9.60 36.68
CA GLY A 305 64.45 -9.08 38.04
C GLY A 305 64.11 -7.61 38.26
N GLY A 306 62.87 -7.20 38.01
CA GLY A 306 62.31 -5.91 38.41
C GLY A 306 61.38 -6.07 39.62
N GLU A 307 61.68 -5.39 40.71
CA GLU A 307 60.83 -5.30 41.91
C GLU A 307 59.51 -4.58 41.58
N GLY A 308 58.51 -5.33 41.14
CA GLY A 308 57.14 -4.87 40.97
C GLY A 308 56.18 -6.06 40.85
N PRO A 309 54.96 -5.99 41.42
CA PRO A 309 53.94 -7.01 41.23
C PRO A 309 53.33 -6.86 39.82
N GLU A 310 54.09 -7.18 38.78
CA GLU A 310 53.55 -7.29 37.43
C GLU A 310 52.77 -8.60 37.31
N ALA A 311 51.49 -8.50 36.96
CA ALA A 311 50.59 -9.64 36.81
C ALA A 311 51.12 -10.57 35.71
N GLY A 312 51.50 -11.80 36.06
CA GLY A 312 52.04 -12.77 35.10
C GLY A 312 51.06 -13.08 33.96
N GLU A 313 51.58 -13.15 32.74
CA GLU A 313 50.80 -13.47 31.54
C GLU A 313 50.30 -14.93 31.57
N LEU A 314 49.01 -15.14 31.28
CA LEU A 314 48.44 -16.49 31.16
C LEU A 314 48.67 -17.03 29.75
N ARG A 315 49.30 -18.21 29.62
CA ARG A 315 49.57 -18.85 28.32
C ARG A 315 48.82 -20.16 28.17
N LEU A 316 48.02 -20.27 27.10
CA LEU A 316 47.34 -21.49 26.71
C LEU A 316 48.27 -22.37 25.84
N ARG A 317 48.81 -23.47 26.41
CA ARG A 317 49.80 -24.32 25.71
C ARG A 317 49.21 -25.53 24.99
N ALA A 318 48.15 -26.13 25.53
CA ALA A 318 47.57 -27.36 24.99
C ALA A 318 46.09 -27.50 25.36
N LEU A 319 45.32 -28.11 24.45
CA LEU A 319 43.91 -28.46 24.62
C LEU A 319 43.74 -30.00 24.49
N SER A 320 42.95 -30.57 25.41
CA SER A 320 42.52 -31.98 25.30
C SER A 320 41.51 -32.18 24.18
N GLY A 321 41.52 -33.35 23.53
CA GLY A 321 40.62 -33.64 22.40
C GLY A 321 39.13 -33.55 22.74
N ARG A 322 38.71 -33.92 23.97
CA ARG A 322 37.33 -33.76 24.44
C ARG A 322 36.93 -32.28 24.55
N ARG A 323 37.82 -31.42 25.06
CA ARG A 323 37.57 -29.99 25.14
C ARG A 323 37.58 -29.33 23.76
N PHE A 324 38.46 -29.77 22.86
CA PHE A 324 38.42 -29.32 21.47
C PHE A 324 37.08 -29.63 20.80
N ALA A 325 36.59 -30.87 20.95
CA ALA A 325 35.27 -31.24 20.43
C ALA A 325 34.16 -30.37 21.03
N PHE A 326 34.23 -30.05 22.33
CA PHE A 326 33.29 -29.14 23.00
C PHE A 326 33.35 -27.71 22.43
N VAL A 327 34.53 -27.13 22.27
CA VAL A 327 34.72 -25.78 21.70
C VAL A 327 34.26 -25.73 20.25
N VAL A 328 34.52 -26.77 19.46
CA VAL A 328 34.02 -26.84 18.09
C VAL A 328 32.50 -26.94 18.05
N ALA A 329 31.91 -27.80 18.89
CA ALA A 329 30.46 -28.03 18.90
C ALA A 329 29.65 -26.84 19.42
N LEU A 330 30.17 -26.09 20.40
CA LEU A 330 29.44 -24.97 21.02
C LEU A 330 29.91 -23.59 20.57
N GLY A 331 31.14 -23.46 20.08
CA GLY A 331 31.70 -22.20 19.61
C GLY A 331 31.74 -22.12 18.09
N VAL A 332 32.63 -22.90 17.47
CA VAL A 332 32.97 -22.77 16.04
C VAL A 332 31.80 -23.09 15.11
N VAL A 333 31.14 -24.24 15.32
CA VAL A 333 30.05 -24.69 14.43
C VAL A 333 28.85 -23.74 14.50
N PRO A 334 28.32 -23.36 15.68
CA PRO A 334 27.21 -22.41 15.76
C PRO A 334 27.56 -21.05 15.17
N ARG A 335 28.77 -20.51 15.43
CA ARG A 335 29.24 -19.25 14.83
C ARG A 335 29.21 -19.31 13.31
N LEU A 336 29.80 -20.34 12.71
CA LEU A 336 29.78 -20.55 11.25
C LEU A 336 28.36 -20.71 10.70
N CYS A 337 27.49 -21.46 11.38
CA CYS A 337 26.10 -21.64 10.97
C CYS A 337 25.34 -20.29 10.95
N ILE A 338 25.48 -19.48 11.99
CA ILE A 338 24.83 -18.16 12.08
C ILE A 338 25.34 -17.25 10.96
N VAL A 339 26.65 -17.17 10.75
CA VAL A 339 27.24 -16.33 9.69
C VAL A 339 26.73 -16.73 8.31
N LEU A 340 26.64 -18.03 8.01
CA LEU A 340 26.14 -18.51 6.72
C LEU A 340 24.63 -18.25 6.54
N LEU A 341 23.83 -18.43 7.59
CA LEU A 341 22.40 -18.12 7.56
C LEU A 341 22.17 -16.61 7.39
N LEU A 342 22.91 -15.79 8.13
CA LEU A 342 22.83 -14.34 8.07
C LEU A 342 23.36 -13.82 6.72
N ALA A 343 24.34 -14.47 6.10
CA ALA A 343 24.76 -14.15 4.74
C ALA A 343 23.61 -14.32 3.74
N LYS A 344 22.92 -15.46 3.78
CA LYS A 344 21.78 -15.74 2.90
C LYS A 344 20.60 -14.78 3.15
N VAL A 345 20.21 -14.61 4.41
CA VAL A 345 19.07 -13.76 4.78
C VAL A 345 19.37 -12.29 4.59
N GLY A 346 20.57 -11.83 4.98
CA GLY A 346 21.01 -10.45 4.86
C GLY A 346 21.11 -9.97 3.41
N ILE A 347 21.66 -10.81 2.50
CA ILE A 347 21.66 -10.47 1.06
C ILE A 347 20.22 -10.29 0.56
N ARG A 348 19.32 -11.23 0.88
CA ARG A 348 17.91 -11.14 0.45
C ARG A 348 17.23 -9.89 1.03
N PHE A 349 17.45 -9.59 2.30
CA PHE A 349 16.87 -8.44 2.99
C PHE A 349 17.32 -7.11 2.36
N LEU A 350 18.62 -6.98 2.04
CA LEU A 350 19.14 -5.78 1.37
C LEU A 350 18.60 -5.62 -0.05
N VAL A 351 18.54 -6.70 -0.83
CA VAL A 351 18.07 -6.64 -2.23
C VAL A 351 16.59 -6.26 -2.34
N VAL A 352 15.74 -6.74 -1.42
CA VAL A 352 14.29 -6.47 -1.43
C VAL A 352 13.94 -5.04 -0.96
N THR A 353 14.90 -4.32 -0.36
CA THR A 353 14.68 -2.97 0.16
C THR A 353 14.54 -1.96 -0.99
N ARG A 354 13.39 -1.25 -1.04
CA ARG A 354 13.03 -0.32 -2.12
C ARG A 354 13.49 1.12 -1.88
N SER A 355 13.58 1.55 -0.62
CA SER A 355 14.00 2.90 -0.27
C SER A 355 15.52 2.95 -0.09
N MET A 356 16.15 3.97 -0.67
CA MET A 356 17.60 4.19 -0.51
C MET A 356 18.01 4.41 0.95
N SER A 357 17.18 5.16 1.69
CA SER A 357 17.44 5.50 3.09
C SER A 357 17.38 4.25 3.96
N ASP A 358 16.38 3.41 3.71
CA ASP A 358 16.20 2.16 4.45
C ASP A 358 17.32 1.17 4.15
N LEU A 359 17.89 1.21 2.95
CA LEU A 359 18.94 0.28 2.55
C LEU A 359 20.23 0.45 3.36
N LEU A 360 20.61 1.69 3.69
CA LEU A 360 21.72 1.96 4.59
C LEU A 360 21.41 1.55 6.04
N LEU A 361 20.20 1.88 6.51
CA LEU A 361 19.75 1.51 7.87
C LEU A 361 19.70 -0.01 8.05
N ASN A 362 19.21 -0.73 7.03
CA ASN A 362 19.13 -2.18 7.01
C ASN A 362 20.51 -2.84 6.98
N ALA A 363 21.47 -2.27 6.26
CA ALA A 363 22.86 -2.74 6.27
C ALA A 363 23.50 -2.61 7.67
N LEU A 364 23.29 -1.47 8.34
CA LEU A 364 23.76 -1.25 9.70
C LEU A 364 23.07 -2.18 10.71
N ALA A 365 21.77 -2.40 10.57
CA ALA A 365 21.02 -3.33 11.43
C ALA A 365 21.50 -4.78 11.31
N LEU A 366 21.92 -5.21 10.11
CA LEU A 366 22.51 -6.52 9.91
C LEU A 366 23.89 -6.65 10.57
N ALA A 367 24.71 -5.60 10.53
CA ALA A 367 26.00 -5.58 11.24
C ALA A 367 25.82 -5.69 12.75
N PHE A 368 24.82 -4.99 13.31
CA PHE A 368 24.47 -5.11 14.73
C PHE A 368 24.16 -6.55 15.15
N ILE A 369 23.50 -7.36 14.32
CA ILE A 369 23.20 -8.77 14.66
C ILE A 369 24.48 -9.59 14.83
N ILE A 370 25.53 -9.29 14.06
CA ILE A 370 26.83 -9.96 14.19
C ILE A 370 27.46 -9.61 15.54
N GLU A 371 27.44 -8.33 15.94
CA GLU A 371 28.08 -7.81 17.18
C GLU A 371 27.35 -8.17 18.50
N VAL A 372 26.19 -8.84 18.43
CA VAL A 372 25.38 -9.18 19.62
C VAL A 372 26.18 -9.96 20.66
N ASP A 373 27.08 -10.84 20.25
CA ASP A 373 27.86 -11.67 21.15
C ASP A 373 28.92 -10.87 21.92
N GLU A 374 29.55 -9.89 21.27
CA GLU A 374 30.46 -8.93 21.91
C GLU A 374 29.71 -8.06 22.93
N MET A 375 28.51 -7.60 22.57
CA MET A 375 27.66 -6.82 23.49
C MET A 375 27.24 -7.64 24.72
N LEU A 376 26.86 -8.91 24.52
CA LEU A 376 26.49 -9.82 25.61
C LEU A 376 27.69 -10.15 26.49
N PHE A 377 28.88 -10.33 25.91
CA PHE A 377 30.12 -10.51 26.66
C PHE A 377 30.42 -9.27 27.51
N ALA A 378 30.43 -8.08 26.89
CA ALA A 378 30.72 -6.81 27.54
C ALA A 378 29.72 -6.53 28.68
N ALA A 379 28.45 -6.85 28.52
CA ALA A 379 27.42 -6.61 29.54
C ALA A 379 27.43 -7.66 30.67
N PHE A 380 27.42 -8.94 30.33
CA PHE A 380 27.05 -10.01 31.27
C PHE A 380 28.18 -10.99 31.61
N ALA A 381 29.31 -10.98 30.90
CA ALA A 381 30.40 -11.90 31.22
C ALA A 381 30.93 -11.65 32.65
N PRO A 382 31.16 -12.71 33.45
CA PRO A 382 31.73 -12.58 34.78
C PRO A 382 33.06 -11.82 34.76
N GLN A 383 33.31 -10.96 35.75
CA GLN A 383 34.55 -10.16 35.82
C GLN A 383 35.82 -11.02 35.78
N ARG A 384 35.77 -12.23 36.35
CA ARG A 384 36.86 -13.22 36.26
C ARG A 384 37.13 -13.67 34.83
N LEU A 385 36.08 -13.91 34.05
CA LEU A 385 36.21 -14.28 32.65
C LEU A 385 36.80 -13.13 31.84
N LYS A 386 36.33 -11.90 32.06
CA LYS A 386 36.89 -10.69 31.43
C LYS A 386 38.36 -10.48 31.76
N ALA A 387 38.74 -10.68 33.03
CA ALA A 387 40.13 -10.61 33.46
C ALA A 387 40.99 -11.70 32.78
N ILE A 388 40.49 -12.93 32.68
CA ILE A 388 41.20 -14.02 31.97
C ILE A 388 41.38 -13.67 30.49
N VAL A 389 40.31 -13.31 29.78
CA VAL A 389 40.39 -12.99 28.34
C VAL A 389 41.38 -11.86 28.06
N ARG A 390 41.42 -10.82 28.92
CA ARG A 390 42.37 -9.69 28.80
C ARG A 390 43.81 -10.02 29.16
N THR A 391 44.05 -11.02 30.00
CA THR A 391 45.39 -11.38 30.52
C THR A 391 46.01 -12.57 29.77
N VAL A 392 45.24 -13.26 28.93
CA VAL A 392 45.74 -14.36 28.13
C VAL A 392 46.60 -13.81 26.99
N ALA A 393 47.85 -14.26 26.95
CA ALA A 393 48.78 -13.89 25.90
C ALA A 393 48.34 -14.47 24.53
N PRO A 394 48.59 -13.74 23.43
CA PRO A 394 48.28 -14.22 22.08
C PRO A 394 48.90 -15.59 21.79
N VAL A 395 48.09 -16.50 21.25
CA VAL A 395 48.53 -17.85 20.90
C VAL A 395 49.46 -17.78 19.69
N GLN A 396 50.71 -18.19 19.89
CA GLN A 396 51.72 -18.25 18.83
C GLN A 396 51.52 -19.53 18.01
N VAL A 397 51.06 -19.39 16.76
CA VAL A 397 50.87 -20.53 15.85
C VAL A 397 52.14 -20.66 15.00
N VAL A 398 52.91 -21.73 15.22
CA VAL A 398 54.03 -22.07 14.34
C VAL A 398 53.47 -22.86 13.17
N VAL A 399 53.17 -22.17 12.07
CA VAL A 399 52.61 -22.79 10.88
C VAL A 399 53.73 -23.53 10.13
N ASP A 400 53.68 -24.85 10.12
CA ASP A 400 54.54 -25.66 9.24
C ASP A 400 54.10 -25.44 7.77
N PRO A 401 54.92 -24.77 6.92
CA PRO A 401 54.48 -24.36 5.58
C PRO A 401 54.17 -25.54 4.64
N LYS A 402 54.67 -26.75 4.96
CA LYS A 402 54.42 -27.97 4.18
C LYS A 402 53.13 -28.69 4.55
N ARG A 403 52.64 -28.56 5.79
CA ARG A 403 51.52 -29.34 6.30
C ARG A 403 50.22 -28.55 6.33
N TRP A 404 50.29 -27.22 6.42
CA TRP A 404 49.16 -26.33 6.68
C TRP A 404 49.04 -25.23 5.60
N ARG A 405 49.10 -25.62 4.32
CA ARG A 405 48.96 -24.73 3.14
C ARG A 405 47.58 -24.06 2.98
N PHE A 406 46.60 -24.43 3.81
CA PHE A 406 45.19 -24.01 3.71
C PHE A 406 44.68 -23.23 4.93
N VAL A 407 45.56 -22.85 5.87
CA VAL A 407 45.12 -22.03 7.01
C VAL A 407 45.11 -20.58 6.61
N GLY A 408 43.90 -20.06 6.44
CA GLY A 408 43.63 -18.72 5.94
C GLY A 408 43.37 -18.72 4.44
N LEU A 409 42.22 -18.16 4.06
CA LEU A 409 41.98 -17.80 2.67
C LEU A 409 42.97 -16.65 2.35
N SER A 410 43.81 -16.81 1.33
CA SER A 410 44.76 -15.75 0.96
C SER A 410 44.00 -14.46 0.68
N THR A 411 44.61 -13.29 0.94
CA THR A 411 43.95 -11.99 0.69
C THR A 411 43.39 -11.91 -0.73
N ALA A 412 44.14 -12.42 -1.72
CA ALA A 412 43.68 -12.52 -3.10
C ALA A 412 42.46 -13.44 -3.24
N ALA A 413 42.42 -14.58 -2.57
CA ALA A 413 41.27 -15.50 -2.60
C ALA A 413 40.04 -14.91 -1.88
N LYS A 414 40.21 -14.16 -0.78
CA LYS A 414 39.13 -13.41 -0.11
C LYS A 414 38.54 -12.36 -1.03
N VAL A 415 39.38 -11.52 -1.62
CA VAL A 415 38.96 -10.49 -2.58
C VAL A 415 38.24 -11.13 -3.77
N THR A 416 38.79 -12.22 -4.32
CA THR A 416 38.14 -12.98 -5.40
C THR A 416 36.78 -13.52 -4.97
N LEU A 417 36.66 -14.06 -3.75
CA LEU A 417 35.40 -14.55 -3.20
C LEU A 417 34.35 -13.42 -3.06
N VAL A 418 34.74 -12.22 -2.59
CA VAL A 418 33.84 -11.05 -2.52
C VAL A 418 33.33 -10.70 -3.92
N PHE A 419 34.22 -10.47 -4.88
CA PHE A 419 33.80 -9.98 -6.19
C PHE A 419 33.02 -11.03 -6.99
N THR A 420 33.35 -12.31 -6.83
CA THR A 420 32.58 -13.40 -7.46
C THR A 420 31.20 -13.55 -6.84
N THR A 421 31.08 -13.49 -5.51
CA THR A 421 29.77 -13.51 -4.83
C THR A 421 28.94 -12.27 -5.13
N LEU A 422 29.56 -11.08 -5.15
CA LEU A 422 28.90 -9.83 -5.53
C LEU A 422 28.39 -9.88 -6.98
N GLY A 423 29.21 -10.33 -7.93
CA GLY A 423 28.80 -10.49 -9.32
C GLY A 423 27.66 -11.50 -9.49
N LEU A 424 27.71 -12.60 -8.73
CA LEU A 424 26.65 -13.61 -8.71
C LEU A 424 25.34 -13.04 -8.13
N VAL A 425 25.39 -12.35 -7.00
CA VAL A 425 24.22 -11.67 -6.38
C VAL A 425 23.68 -10.58 -7.30
N PHE A 426 24.55 -9.85 -7.98
CA PHE A 426 24.16 -8.83 -8.93
C PHE A 426 23.31 -9.45 -10.05
N TYR A 427 23.80 -10.51 -10.69
CA TYR A 427 23.12 -11.15 -11.81
C TYR A 427 21.87 -11.95 -11.38
N LEU A 428 21.92 -12.67 -10.26
CA LEU A 428 20.83 -13.56 -9.83
C LEU A 428 19.75 -12.88 -8.99
N SER A 429 20.04 -11.73 -8.38
CA SER A 429 19.11 -11.12 -7.41
C SER A 429 18.89 -9.63 -7.65
N ILE A 430 19.95 -8.82 -7.79
CA ILE A 430 19.81 -7.36 -7.96
C ILE A 430 19.19 -7.04 -9.33
N ASP A 431 19.80 -7.49 -10.43
CA ASP A 431 19.34 -7.22 -11.79
C ASP A 431 17.87 -7.63 -12.03
N PRO A 432 17.43 -8.86 -11.72
CA PRO A 432 16.02 -9.23 -11.92
C PRO A 432 15.06 -8.45 -10.99
N PHE A 433 15.49 -8.04 -9.80
CA PHE A 433 14.66 -7.20 -8.93
C PHE A 433 14.48 -5.79 -9.53
N TYR A 434 15.57 -5.16 -9.97
CA TYR A 434 15.52 -3.84 -10.62
C TYR A 434 14.83 -3.88 -11.99
N ALA A 435 14.93 -4.99 -12.73
CA ALA A 435 14.17 -5.21 -13.95
C ALA A 435 12.66 -5.20 -13.68
N ARG A 436 12.19 -5.90 -12.63
CA ARG A 436 10.78 -5.88 -12.21
C ARG A 436 10.35 -4.50 -11.70
N MET A 437 11.23 -3.79 -11.00
CA MET A 437 10.98 -2.41 -10.56
C MET A 437 10.82 -1.44 -11.75
N ASN A 438 11.67 -1.56 -12.77
CA ASN A 438 11.54 -0.81 -14.02
C ASN A 438 10.25 -1.19 -14.76
N GLN A 439 9.90 -2.48 -14.77
CA GLN A 439 8.64 -2.93 -15.35
C GLN A 439 7.42 -2.35 -14.61
N ALA A 440 7.46 -2.24 -13.28
CA ALA A 440 6.42 -1.57 -12.49
C ALA A 440 6.28 -0.10 -12.89
N TYR A 441 7.42 0.61 -13.05
CA TYR A 441 7.44 1.98 -13.55
C TYR A 441 6.82 2.07 -14.95
N ASP A 442 7.21 1.17 -15.86
CA ASP A 442 6.72 1.19 -17.24
C ASP A 442 5.23 0.86 -17.30
N ILE A 443 4.73 -0.10 -16.51
CA ILE A 443 3.29 -0.40 -16.38
C ILE A 443 2.52 0.87 -15.98
N LEU A 444 3.04 1.65 -15.03
CA LEU A 444 2.37 2.83 -14.52
C LEU A 444 2.52 4.06 -15.42
N CYS A 445 3.70 4.27 -16.01
CA CYS A 445 4.12 5.58 -16.53
C CYS A 445 4.60 5.59 -17.99
N SER A 446 4.71 4.43 -18.64
CA SER A 446 5.00 4.38 -20.08
C SER A 446 3.73 4.60 -20.93
N GLY A 447 3.92 4.93 -22.20
CA GLY A 447 2.82 5.15 -23.15
C GLY A 447 2.03 6.44 -22.92
N GLU A 448 0.83 6.50 -23.50
CA GLU A 448 -0.05 7.66 -23.38
C GLU A 448 -0.63 7.72 -21.96
N LYS A 449 -0.50 8.89 -21.33
CA LYS A 449 -1.01 9.18 -19.99
C LYS A 449 -2.15 10.17 -20.04
N ASP A 450 -2.24 10.92 -21.14
CA ASP A 450 -3.08 12.09 -21.25
C ASP A 450 -4.43 11.74 -21.87
N PHE A 451 -5.14 10.82 -21.23
CA PHE A 451 -6.54 10.53 -21.55
C PHE A 451 -7.31 10.11 -20.30
N VAL A 452 -8.61 10.35 -20.34
CA VAL A 452 -9.57 9.85 -19.37
C VAL A 452 -10.67 9.09 -20.08
N PHE A 453 -11.28 8.14 -19.39
CA PHE A 453 -12.41 7.39 -19.89
C PHE A 453 -13.58 7.42 -18.91
N ALA A 454 -14.78 7.28 -19.46
CA ALA A 454 -15.99 7.02 -18.70
C ALA A 454 -16.73 5.83 -19.30
N VAL A 455 -17.46 5.10 -18.47
CA VAL A 455 -18.34 4.02 -18.92
C VAL A 455 -19.76 4.48 -18.78
N ASN A 456 -20.49 4.55 -19.90
CA ASN A 456 -21.90 4.88 -19.88
C ASN A 456 -22.69 3.73 -19.22
N GLY A 457 -23.41 4.02 -18.13
CA GLY A 457 -24.11 3.00 -17.36
C GLY A 457 -25.21 2.25 -18.12
N ALA A 458 -25.82 2.88 -19.13
CA ALA A 458 -26.91 2.29 -19.92
C ALA A 458 -26.40 1.41 -21.06
N THR A 459 -25.41 1.89 -21.81
CA THR A 459 -24.87 1.19 -23.00
C THR A 459 -23.68 0.30 -22.68
N ARG A 460 -23.01 0.54 -21.54
CA ARG A 460 -21.72 -0.06 -21.16
C ARG A 460 -20.62 0.20 -22.19
N LEU A 461 -20.72 1.30 -22.93
CA LEU A 461 -19.67 1.76 -23.84
C LEU A 461 -18.66 2.60 -23.07
N VAL A 462 -17.40 2.42 -23.43
CA VAL A 462 -16.28 3.18 -22.89
C VAL A 462 -16.04 4.35 -23.83
N GLU A 463 -16.22 5.57 -23.34
CA GLU A 463 -15.91 6.80 -24.07
C GLU A 463 -14.56 7.31 -23.56
N ILE A 464 -13.63 7.58 -24.48
CA ILE A 464 -12.27 8.03 -24.17
C ILE A 464 -12.09 9.44 -24.71
N VAL A 465 -11.61 10.35 -23.87
CA VAL A 465 -11.34 11.74 -24.22
C VAL A 465 -9.90 12.08 -23.83
N PRO A 466 -9.14 12.77 -24.70
CA PRO A 466 -7.79 13.21 -24.36
C PRO A 466 -7.85 14.16 -23.16
N SER A 467 -6.95 13.93 -22.20
CA SER A 467 -6.74 14.79 -21.05
C SER A 467 -5.83 15.95 -21.47
N LEU A 468 -5.88 17.06 -20.75
CA LEU A 468 -5.05 18.23 -21.08
C LEU A 468 -3.55 17.91 -20.92
N ARG A 469 -2.73 18.36 -21.88
CA ARG A 469 -1.27 18.27 -21.82
C ARG A 469 -0.70 19.38 -20.93
N ALA A 470 0.15 19.03 -19.95
CA ALA A 470 0.70 19.99 -18.97
C ALA A 470 1.76 20.95 -19.51
N GLU A 471 2.15 20.86 -20.79
CA GLU A 471 3.01 21.89 -21.43
C GLU A 471 2.33 23.27 -21.50
N GLN A 472 1.13 23.43 -20.95
CA GLN A 472 0.29 24.60 -21.16
C GLN A 472 -0.52 25.02 -19.92
N VAL A 473 -0.06 24.69 -18.71
CA VAL A 473 -0.77 25.08 -17.49
C VAL A 473 0.05 26.09 -16.69
N ASP A 474 -0.07 27.36 -17.11
CA ASP A 474 0.00 28.48 -16.16
C ASP A 474 -1.09 28.31 -15.09
N TRP A 475 -0.94 28.99 -13.95
CA TRP A 475 -1.94 29.00 -12.87
C TRP A 475 -3.36 29.13 -13.42
N ILE A 476 -4.21 28.17 -13.06
CA ILE A 476 -5.55 28.11 -13.62
C ILE A 476 -6.34 29.31 -13.07
N PRO A 477 -7.17 30.03 -13.87
CA PRO A 477 -7.91 31.21 -13.39
C PRO A 477 -8.71 30.98 -12.10
N GLN A 478 -9.21 29.77 -11.91
CA GLN A 478 -9.90 29.34 -10.70
C GLN A 478 -8.97 29.27 -9.48
N GLU A 479 -7.74 28.77 -9.63
CA GLU A 479 -6.74 28.76 -8.56
C GLU A 479 -6.35 30.19 -8.19
N LEU A 480 -6.17 31.06 -9.18
CA LEU A 480 -5.92 32.50 -8.95
C LEU A 480 -7.11 33.15 -8.23
N SER A 481 -8.34 32.75 -8.55
CA SER A 481 -9.55 33.24 -7.86
C SER A 481 -9.64 32.75 -6.41
N VAL A 482 -9.28 31.49 -6.16
CA VAL A 482 -9.20 30.93 -4.80
C VAL A 482 -8.07 31.59 -4.00
N LEU A 483 -6.91 31.83 -4.61
CA LEU A 483 -5.80 32.54 -3.97
C LEU A 483 -6.14 34.00 -3.69
N ASN A 484 -6.87 34.67 -4.58
CA ASN A 484 -7.42 35.99 -4.35
C ASN A 484 -8.35 35.99 -3.14
N MET A 485 -9.24 35.00 -3.02
CA MET A 485 -10.13 34.89 -1.86
C MET A 485 -9.38 34.51 -0.57
N ALA A 486 -8.37 33.64 -0.66
CA ALA A 486 -7.61 33.13 0.47
C ALA A 486 -6.60 34.16 1.02
N GLN A 487 -6.14 35.09 0.18
CA GLN A 487 -5.14 36.13 0.49
C GLN A 487 -3.95 35.65 1.34
N PRO A 488 -3.24 34.56 0.95
CA PRO A 488 -2.13 34.08 1.75
C PRO A 488 -0.97 35.08 1.70
N LYS A 489 -0.44 35.47 2.87
CA LYS A 489 0.65 36.44 3.00
C LYS A 489 2.01 35.79 2.74
N ILE A 490 2.28 35.45 1.47
CA ILE A 490 3.54 34.81 1.04
C ILE A 490 4.45 35.85 0.40
N LYS A 491 5.73 35.89 0.82
CA LYS A 491 6.76 36.75 0.20
C LYS A 491 7.65 35.88 -0.68
N SER A 492 7.89 36.30 -1.93
CA SER A 492 8.95 35.71 -2.75
C SER A 492 10.32 35.99 -2.10
N GLY A 493 11.11 34.95 -1.87
CA GLY A 493 12.38 35.05 -1.17
C GLY A 493 13.05 33.68 -0.98
N ASN A 494 14.36 33.67 -0.70
CA ASN A 494 15.15 32.46 -0.39
C ASN A 494 14.99 31.31 -1.41
N GLY A 495 15.06 31.60 -2.71
CA GLY A 495 14.99 30.58 -3.78
C GLY A 495 13.56 30.17 -4.17
N PHE A 496 12.53 30.70 -3.51
CA PHE A 496 11.13 30.52 -3.91
C PHE A 496 10.65 31.76 -4.69
N GLN A 497 10.52 31.63 -6.02
CA GLN A 497 10.04 32.69 -6.92
C GLN A 497 8.61 32.36 -7.37
N LEU A 498 7.62 33.10 -6.88
CA LEU A 498 6.26 33.01 -7.42
C LEU A 498 6.16 33.78 -8.74
N PRO A 499 5.46 33.24 -9.75
CA PRO A 499 5.10 34.00 -10.94
C PRO A 499 4.30 35.26 -10.56
N GLN A 500 4.59 36.37 -11.24
CA GLN A 500 3.99 37.68 -10.92
C GLN A 500 2.46 37.65 -10.95
N VAL A 501 1.86 36.86 -11.86
CA VAL A 501 0.40 36.67 -11.99
C VAL A 501 -0.23 36.17 -10.67
N VAL A 502 0.48 35.34 -9.92
CA VAL A 502 0.01 34.80 -8.63
C VAL A 502 0.09 35.86 -7.55
N ILE A 503 1.20 36.61 -7.54
CA ILE A 503 1.43 37.73 -6.62
C ILE A 503 0.32 38.77 -6.82
N ASP A 504 0.03 39.11 -8.07
CA ASP A 504 -1.01 40.05 -8.44
C ASP A 504 -2.40 39.55 -8.01
N ALA A 505 -2.69 38.24 -8.17
CA ALA A 505 -3.94 37.63 -7.74
C ALA A 505 -4.11 37.63 -6.21
N MET A 506 -3.05 37.39 -5.43
CA MET A 506 -3.09 37.44 -3.95
C MET A 506 -3.29 38.87 -3.42
N HIS A 507 -2.88 39.89 -4.18
CA HIS A 507 -2.96 41.30 -3.78
C HIS A 507 -4.16 42.06 -4.35
N THR A 508 -4.84 41.53 -5.37
CA THR A 508 -6.05 42.15 -5.91
C THR A 508 -7.21 41.97 -4.95
N SER A 509 -7.44 42.95 -4.07
CA SER A 509 -8.61 43.02 -3.19
C SER A 509 -9.88 43.30 -4.00
N ALA A 510 -10.31 42.35 -4.83
CA ALA A 510 -11.61 42.42 -5.48
C ALA A 510 -12.67 42.18 -4.40
N GLU A 511 -13.65 43.09 -4.31
CA GLU A 511 -14.82 42.95 -3.44
C GLU A 511 -15.39 41.53 -3.55
N ARG A 512 -15.90 40.98 -2.45
CA ARG A 512 -16.41 39.61 -2.24
C ARG A 512 -17.62 39.26 -3.15
N GLY A 513 -17.49 39.41 -4.45
CA GLY A 513 -18.42 38.93 -5.44
C GLY A 513 -18.09 37.48 -5.74
N VAL A 514 -19.01 36.58 -5.41
CA VAL A 514 -19.00 35.21 -5.92
C VAL A 514 -18.89 35.30 -7.43
N VAL A 515 -17.71 35.00 -7.99
CA VAL A 515 -17.55 34.78 -9.42
C VAL A 515 -18.24 33.45 -9.70
N LEU A 516 -19.56 33.51 -9.90
CA LEU A 516 -20.27 32.47 -10.63
C LEU A 516 -19.54 32.36 -11.98
N LEU A 517 -18.88 31.23 -12.21
CA LEU A 517 -18.44 30.82 -13.53
C LEU A 517 -19.69 30.60 -14.37
N ASP A 518 -20.19 31.72 -14.88
CA ASP A 518 -21.52 31.84 -15.42
C ASP A 518 -21.46 31.43 -16.89
N VAL A 519 -21.77 30.17 -17.16
CA VAL A 519 -22.10 29.72 -18.52
C VAL A 519 -23.32 30.52 -19.07
N VAL A 520 -24.06 31.22 -18.20
CA VAL A 520 -25.23 32.04 -18.56
C VAL A 520 -24.87 33.49 -18.92
N ASP A 521 -23.71 34.05 -18.51
CA ASP A 521 -23.38 35.47 -18.76
C ASP A 521 -22.90 35.74 -20.21
N MET A 522 -22.53 34.71 -20.98
CA MET A 522 -22.23 34.89 -22.41
C MET A 522 -23.44 35.35 -23.23
N ARG A 523 -24.68 35.03 -22.81
CA ARG A 523 -25.89 35.45 -23.52
C ARG A 523 -26.21 36.93 -23.31
N LYS A 524 -25.84 37.50 -22.15
CA LYS A 524 -26.04 38.93 -21.88
C LYS A 524 -24.97 39.78 -22.56
N ARG A 525 -23.73 39.31 -22.65
CA ARG A 525 -22.64 40.07 -23.29
C ARG A 525 -22.73 40.12 -24.82
N PHE A 526 -23.43 39.17 -25.46
CA PHE A 526 -23.76 39.26 -26.89
C PHE A 526 -24.84 40.30 -27.22
N SER A 527 -25.58 40.81 -26.23
CA SER A 527 -26.61 41.84 -26.43
C SER A 527 -26.11 43.29 -26.35
N GLN A 528 -24.81 43.50 -26.14
CA GLN A 528 -24.18 44.83 -26.19
C GLN A 528 -23.34 44.99 -27.47
N ALA A 529 -23.96 44.80 -28.63
CA ALA A 529 -23.46 45.39 -29.86
C ALA A 529 -23.93 46.86 -29.89
N GLN A 530 -23.04 47.79 -29.55
CA GLN A 530 -23.32 49.21 -29.83
C GLN A 530 -23.21 49.43 -31.34
N VAL A 531 -24.34 49.73 -31.96
CA VAL A 531 -24.39 50.24 -33.34
C VAL A 531 -23.84 51.67 -33.30
N GLY A 532 -22.69 51.90 -33.92
CA GLY A 532 -22.17 53.24 -34.15
C GLY A 532 -23.15 54.05 -35.02
N ALA A 533 -23.18 55.37 -34.87
CA ALA A 533 -24.08 56.27 -35.60
C ALA A 533 -23.88 56.22 -37.14
N ASP A 534 -22.81 55.60 -37.59
CA ASP A 534 -22.40 55.32 -38.96
C ASP A 534 -22.91 53.98 -39.52
N GLY A 535 -23.69 53.22 -38.74
CA GLY A 535 -24.32 51.97 -39.19
C GLY A 535 -23.36 50.78 -39.32
N THR A 536 -22.09 50.95 -38.96
CA THR A 536 -21.06 49.92 -38.99
C THR A 536 -20.93 49.27 -37.61
N THR A 537 -21.40 48.03 -37.50
CA THR A 537 -21.16 47.19 -36.31
C THR A 537 -19.70 46.74 -36.31
N THR A 538 -18.83 47.47 -35.61
CA THR A 538 -17.46 47.02 -35.33
C THR A 538 -17.45 46.16 -34.07
N PHE A 539 -17.39 44.85 -34.25
CA PHE A 539 -17.04 43.93 -33.17
C PHE A 539 -15.59 44.25 -32.73
N LYS A 540 -15.40 44.83 -31.54
CA LYS A 540 -14.09 44.81 -30.88
C LYS A 540 -13.66 43.34 -30.82
N ARG A 541 -12.49 43.03 -31.41
CA ARG A 541 -11.93 41.68 -31.48
C ARG A 541 -12.19 40.97 -30.16
N PRO A 542 -12.85 39.80 -30.16
CA PRO A 542 -12.93 39.01 -28.95
C PRO A 542 -11.50 38.76 -28.50
N VAL A 543 -11.21 39.05 -27.23
CA VAL A 543 -10.05 38.49 -26.57
C VAL A 543 -10.12 37.00 -26.86
N GLU A 544 -9.13 36.47 -27.56
CA GLU A 544 -8.91 35.03 -27.68
C GLU A 544 -8.65 34.51 -26.26
N LEU A 545 -9.71 34.34 -25.47
CA LEU A 545 -9.74 33.23 -24.52
C LEU A 545 -9.56 32.03 -25.43
N ARG A 546 -8.30 31.56 -25.54
CA ARG A 546 -7.97 30.20 -25.94
C ARG A 546 -9.13 29.35 -25.46
N GLU A 547 -9.89 28.84 -26.42
CA GLU A 547 -11.08 28.05 -26.16
C GLU A 547 -10.74 27.13 -25.01
N LEU A 548 -11.40 27.29 -23.86
CA LEU A 548 -11.36 26.29 -22.79
C LEU A 548 -11.49 24.96 -23.52
N THR A 549 -10.40 24.20 -23.55
CA THR A 549 -10.20 23.22 -24.61
C THR A 549 -11.45 22.34 -24.66
N PRO A 550 -11.97 22.00 -25.85
CA PRO A 550 -13.17 21.17 -25.98
C PRO A 550 -13.12 19.92 -25.09
N SER A 551 -11.91 19.46 -24.74
CA SER A 551 -11.60 18.48 -23.71
C SER A 551 -12.22 18.75 -22.32
N ILE A 552 -12.07 19.91 -21.66
CA ILE A 552 -12.63 20.11 -20.28
C ILE A 552 -14.17 20.01 -20.27
N LYS A 553 -14.83 20.61 -21.26
CA LYS A 553 -16.29 20.52 -21.39
C LYS A 553 -16.75 19.08 -21.64
N GLN A 554 -15.98 18.31 -22.40
CA GLN A 554 -16.24 16.89 -22.63
C GLN A 554 -16.00 16.06 -21.36
N ILE A 555 -14.90 16.31 -20.64
CA ILE A 555 -14.54 15.62 -19.39
C ILE A 555 -15.61 15.87 -18.30
N SER A 556 -16.02 17.13 -18.12
CA SER A 556 -17.09 17.47 -17.16
C SER A 556 -18.43 16.84 -17.54
N LYS A 557 -18.77 16.79 -18.84
CA LYS A 557 -19.95 16.07 -19.34
C LYS A 557 -19.87 14.58 -19.02
N LEU A 558 -18.73 13.93 -19.31
CA LEU A 558 -18.49 12.52 -19.03
C LEU A 558 -18.55 12.21 -17.53
N SER A 559 -17.98 13.08 -16.70
CA SER A 559 -18.04 12.96 -15.24
C SER A 559 -19.49 13.04 -14.72
N LEU A 560 -20.29 13.96 -15.27
CA LEU A 560 -21.72 14.05 -14.94
C LEU A 560 -22.46 12.79 -15.39
N GLU A 561 -22.13 12.23 -16.56
CA GLU A 561 -22.75 11.00 -17.06
C GLU A 561 -22.37 9.76 -16.23
N GLN A 562 -21.15 9.69 -15.71
CA GLN A 562 -20.74 8.56 -14.88
C GLN A 562 -21.38 8.57 -13.48
N THR A 563 -21.63 9.76 -12.92
CA THR A 563 -22.24 9.93 -11.59
C THR A 563 -23.76 9.83 -11.60
N LYS A 564 -24.38 10.05 -12.76
CA LYS A 564 -25.83 9.93 -12.93
C LYS A 564 -26.32 8.50 -12.69
N SER A 565 -27.47 8.41 -12.03
CA SER A 565 -28.22 7.16 -11.96
C SER A 565 -28.53 6.66 -13.38
N LEU A 566 -28.74 5.34 -13.54
CA LEU A 566 -29.16 4.76 -14.82
C LEU A 566 -30.34 5.53 -15.44
N GLN A 567 -31.26 6.00 -14.59
CA GLN A 567 -32.45 6.74 -15.01
C GLN A 567 -32.11 8.11 -15.61
N GLU A 568 -31.14 8.84 -15.05
CA GLU A 568 -30.72 10.16 -15.57
C GLU A 568 -29.86 10.05 -16.83
N ASN A 569 -29.05 9.00 -16.97
CA ASN A 569 -28.32 8.73 -18.21
C ASN A 569 -29.26 8.45 -19.39
N ILE A 570 -30.41 7.85 -19.10
CA ILE A 570 -31.44 7.52 -20.07
C ILE A 570 -32.25 8.76 -20.50
N GLU A 571 -32.22 9.86 -19.74
CA GLU A 571 -32.90 11.11 -20.11
C GLU A 571 -32.26 11.82 -21.30
N VAL A 572 -30.95 11.66 -21.49
CA VAL A 572 -30.17 12.37 -22.53
C VAL A 572 -30.19 11.61 -23.86
N LEU A 573 -30.57 10.33 -23.87
CA LEU A 573 -30.54 9.51 -25.07
C LEU A 573 -31.63 9.90 -26.10
N PRO A 574 -31.28 9.97 -27.40
CA PRO A 574 -32.28 10.16 -28.46
C PRO A 574 -33.19 8.94 -28.60
N CYS A 575 -34.44 9.18 -29.04
CA CYS A 575 -35.38 8.10 -29.34
C CYS A 575 -35.21 7.58 -30.77
N GLY A 576 -34.14 6.82 -31.01
CA GLY A 576 -33.86 6.22 -32.30
C GLY A 576 -33.04 4.94 -32.18
N ASP A 577 -33.26 4.00 -33.09
CA ASP A 577 -32.45 2.78 -33.16
C ASP A 577 -31.03 3.13 -33.62
N LEU A 578 -30.03 2.63 -32.90
CA LEU A 578 -28.59 2.87 -33.13
C LEU A 578 -28.18 4.35 -33.08
N SER A 579 -29.07 5.27 -32.63
CA SER A 579 -28.82 6.72 -32.68
C SER A 579 -27.99 7.26 -31.51
N ILE A 580 -27.47 6.39 -30.63
CA ILE A 580 -26.72 6.83 -29.44
C ILE A 580 -25.33 7.37 -29.81
N SER A 581 -24.69 6.81 -30.83
CA SER A 581 -23.37 7.24 -31.32
C SER A 581 -23.51 7.77 -32.73
N THR A 582 -22.62 8.69 -33.10
CA THR A 582 -22.43 9.14 -34.48
C THR A 582 -21.92 8.00 -35.38
N ASP A 583 -21.21 7.03 -34.80
CA ASP A 583 -20.75 5.83 -35.49
C ASP A 583 -21.73 4.67 -35.26
N VAL A 584 -22.61 4.47 -36.24
CA VAL A 584 -23.61 3.40 -36.26
C VAL A 584 -22.95 2.01 -36.22
N ALA A 585 -21.75 1.84 -36.80
CA ALA A 585 -21.07 0.54 -36.86
C ALA A 585 -20.57 0.08 -35.49
N VAL A 586 -20.20 1.01 -34.59
CA VAL A 586 -19.86 0.70 -33.20
C VAL A 586 -21.10 0.17 -32.45
N MET A 587 -22.24 0.83 -32.62
CA MET A 587 -23.50 0.40 -32.00
C MET A 587 -23.98 -0.94 -32.54
N GLN A 588 -23.80 -1.19 -33.84
CA GLN A 588 -24.16 -2.44 -34.48
C GLN A 588 -23.31 -3.62 -33.97
N ARG A 589 -21.98 -3.46 -33.86
CA ARG A 589 -21.10 -4.47 -33.26
C ARG A 589 -21.45 -4.74 -31.80
N ARG A 590 -21.79 -3.69 -31.05
CA ARG A 590 -22.24 -3.85 -29.65
C ARG A 590 -23.55 -4.62 -29.56
N LEU A 591 -24.50 -4.31 -30.43
CA LEU A 591 -25.77 -5.02 -30.54
C LEU A 591 -25.55 -6.51 -30.85
N GLU A 592 -24.71 -6.81 -31.84
CA GLU A 592 -24.37 -8.17 -32.23
C GLU A 592 -23.72 -8.94 -31.08
N HIS A 593 -22.78 -8.33 -30.36
CA HIS A 593 -22.18 -8.97 -29.18
C HIS A 593 -23.19 -9.23 -28.06
N LEU A 594 -24.15 -8.33 -27.85
CA LEU A 594 -25.17 -8.46 -26.79
C LEU A 594 -26.27 -9.48 -27.15
N THR A 595 -26.58 -9.66 -28.43
CA THR A 595 -27.81 -10.34 -28.87
C THR A 595 -27.61 -11.43 -29.91
N GLY A 596 -26.44 -11.49 -30.54
CA GLY A 596 -26.19 -12.30 -31.74
C GLY A 596 -26.83 -11.75 -33.02
N ALA A 597 -27.54 -10.61 -32.96
CA ALA A 597 -28.24 -10.03 -34.10
C ALA A 597 -27.45 -8.87 -34.72
N SER A 598 -27.33 -8.89 -36.05
CA SER A 598 -26.67 -7.82 -36.81
C SER A 598 -27.52 -6.55 -36.98
N SER A 599 -28.79 -6.56 -36.55
CA SER A 599 -29.70 -5.41 -36.65
C SER A 599 -30.71 -5.39 -35.50
N CYS A 600 -31.23 -4.20 -35.18
CA CYS A 600 -32.25 -4.05 -34.14
C CYS A 600 -33.48 -4.93 -34.42
N ALA A 601 -33.89 -5.05 -35.69
CA ALA A 601 -34.99 -5.89 -36.12
C ALA A 601 -34.78 -7.37 -35.75
N GLY A 602 -33.55 -7.90 -35.93
CA GLY A 602 -33.19 -9.27 -35.54
C GLY A 602 -33.22 -9.50 -34.03
N ALA A 603 -32.93 -8.47 -33.23
CA ALA A 603 -32.96 -8.53 -31.76
C ALA A 603 -34.36 -8.34 -31.13
N ARG A 604 -35.40 -8.13 -31.94
CA ARG A 604 -36.74 -7.71 -31.48
C ARG A 604 -37.36 -8.64 -30.43
N SER A 605 -37.14 -9.94 -30.53
CA SER A 605 -37.69 -10.94 -29.60
C SER A 605 -37.09 -10.81 -28.19
N LEU A 606 -35.87 -10.29 -28.08
CA LEU A 606 -35.14 -10.15 -26.81
C LEU A 606 -35.56 -8.91 -26.01
N CYS A 607 -36.26 -7.95 -26.62
CA CYS A 607 -36.71 -6.72 -25.97
C CYS A 607 -37.55 -6.96 -24.69
N ARG A 608 -38.19 -8.13 -24.59
CA ARG A 608 -39.04 -8.56 -23.46
C ARG A 608 -38.28 -9.13 -22.27
N GLN A 609 -36.98 -9.41 -22.39
CA GLN A 609 -36.21 -10.03 -21.31
C GLN A 609 -35.74 -8.98 -20.32
N GLN A 610 -35.80 -9.28 -19.02
CA GLN A 610 -35.45 -8.31 -17.97
C GLN A 610 -34.01 -7.81 -18.08
N ASN A 611 -33.07 -8.70 -18.41
CA ASN A 611 -31.63 -8.43 -18.54
C ASN A 611 -31.25 -7.64 -19.82
N MET A 612 -32.20 -7.30 -20.70
CA MET A 612 -31.94 -6.62 -21.98
C MET A 612 -32.08 -5.09 -21.90
N THR A 613 -31.62 -4.49 -20.81
CA THR A 613 -31.65 -3.02 -20.59
C THR A 613 -30.84 -2.28 -21.65
N SER A 614 -29.62 -2.73 -21.95
CA SER A 614 -28.77 -2.11 -22.97
C SER A 614 -29.36 -2.25 -24.38
N LEU A 615 -30.04 -3.36 -24.69
CA LEU A 615 -30.76 -3.50 -25.97
C LEU A 615 -31.87 -2.47 -26.10
N ARG A 616 -32.67 -2.24 -25.04
CA ARG A 616 -33.73 -1.22 -25.05
C ARG A 616 -33.19 0.20 -25.14
N ALA A 617 -31.98 0.45 -24.64
CA ALA A 617 -31.29 1.72 -24.83
C ALA A 617 -30.82 1.89 -26.28
N ILE A 618 -30.20 0.86 -26.88
CA ILE A 618 -29.63 0.87 -28.24
C ILE A 618 -30.70 0.83 -29.33
N CYS A 619 -31.77 0.06 -29.15
CA CYS A 619 -32.85 -0.17 -30.11
C CYS A 619 -34.23 0.22 -29.53
N PRO A 620 -34.41 1.46 -29.06
CA PRO A 620 -35.61 1.85 -28.34
C PRO A 620 -36.86 1.84 -29.24
N VAL A 621 -36.73 2.14 -30.52
CA VAL A 621 -37.86 2.12 -31.46
C VAL A 621 -38.23 0.69 -31.80
N THR A 622 -37.25 -0.17 -32.12
CA THR A 622 -37.52 -1.59 -32.36
C THR A 622 -38.09 -2.28 -31.13
N CYS A 623 -37.67 -1.91 -29.92
CA CYS A 623 -38.26 -2.41 -28.68
C CYS A 623 -39.59 -1.73 -28.31
N GLY A 624 -40.08 -0.77 -29.07
CA GLY A 624 -41.37 -0.12 -28.83
C GLY A 624 -41.39 0.77 -27.59
N CYS A 625 -40.26 1.36 -27.19
CA CYS A 625 -40.18 2.33 -26.09
C CYS A 625 -41.03 3.59 -26.34
N ARG A 626 -41.30 3.92 -27.61
CA ARG A 626 -42.19 5.00 -28.06
C ARG A 626 -43.65 4.54 -28.22
N THR A 627 -43.94 3.25 -28.07
CA THR A 627 -45.30 2.71 -28.22
C THR A 627 -45.96 2.62 -26.85
N LEU A 628 -47.10 3.31 -26.64
CA LEU A 628 -47.83 3.23 -25.37
C LEU A 628 -48.65 1.93 -25.25
N ILE A 629 -49.23 1.47 -26.37
CA ILE A 629 -50.12 0.32 -26.40
C ILE A 629 -49.34 -0.92 -26.85
N ALA A 630 -49.26 -1.93 -26.00
CA ALA A 630 -48.55 -3.18 -26.26
C ALA A 630 -47.10 -3.00 -26.79
N PRO A 631 -46.24 -2.24 -26.08
CA PRO A 631 -44.84 -2.09 -26.47
C PRO A 631 -44.17 -3.45 -26.60
N LYS A 632 -43.24 -3.60 -27.55
CA LYS A 632 -42.55 -4.89 -27.74
C LYS A 632 -41.66 -5.25 -26.55
N ALA A 633 -41.13 -4.25 -25.84
CA ALA A 633 -40.44 -4.39 -24.55
C ALA A 633 -41.38 -4.75 -23.40
N SER A 634 -42.69 -4.73 -23.63
CA SER A 634 -43.70 -5.15 -22.68
C SER A 634 -43.59 -4.36 -21.37
N PHE A 635 -43.54 -5.04 -20.23
CA PHE A 635 -43.44 -4.42 -18.91
C PHE A 635 -42.17 -3.58 -18.74
N PHE A 636 -41.11 -3.89 -19.49
CA PHE A 636 -39.83 -3.20 -19.43
C PHE A 636 -39.74 -1.97 -20.34
N ALA A 637 -40.86 -1.53 -20.92
CA ALA A 637 -40.92 -0.33 -21.75
C ALA A 637 -40.92 0.95 -20.89
N GLY A 638 -39.85 1.22 -20.15
CA GLY A 638 -39.71 2.41 -19.31
C GLY A 638 -38.26 2.79 -18.97
N PRO A 639 -37.99 4.00 -18.45
CA PRO A 639 -36.65 4.51 -18.24
C PRO A 639 -35.81 3.66 -17.29
N ARG A 640 -36.42 3.11 -16.23
CA ARG A 640 -35.71 2.22 -15.30
C ARG A 640 -35.16 0.94 -15.95
N PHE A 641 -35.67 0.58 -17.12
CA PHE A 641 -35.31 -0.64 -17.83
C PHE A 641 -34.63 -0.36 -19.18
N GLY A 642 -34.13 0.86 -19.41
CA GLY A 642 -33.30 1.16 -20.58
C GLY A 642 -33.99 1.98 -21.66
N CYS A 643 -35.31 2.21 -21.61
CA CYS A 643 -35.99 3.02 -22.62
C CYS A 643 -35.73 4.52 -22.43
N PRO A 644 -35.21 5.26 -23.43
CA PRO A 644 -34.97 6.71 -23.34
C PRO A 644 -36.19 7.49 -22.86
N THR A 645 -35.99 8.44 -21.94
CA THR A 645 -37.09 9.29 -21.45
C THR A 645 -37.68 10.14 -22.58
N ARG A 646 -36.87 10.47 -23.59
CA ARG A 646 -37.34 11.13 -24.81
C ARG A 646 -38.36 10.27 -25.56
N CYS A 647 -38.19 8.95 -25.61
CA CYS A 647 -39.19 8.06 -26.21
C CYS A 647 -40.52 8.09 -25.48
N ASP A 648 -40.52 8.27 -24.16
CA ASP A 648 -41.75 8.41 -23.37
C ASP A 648 -42.49 9.71 -23.73
N ARG A 649 -41.75 10.82 -23.84
CA ARG A 649 -42.32 12.10 -24.26
C ARG A 649 -42.88 12.04 -25.67
N ASP A 650 -42.15 11.38 -26.59
CA ASP A 650 -42.61 11.18 -27.96
C ASP A 650 -43.88 10.30 -28.01
N ALA A 651 -43.95 9.25 -27.19
CA ALA A 651 -45.13 8.40 -27.00
C ALA A 651 -46.36 9.22 -26.56
N ILE A 652 -46.18 10.05 -25.54
CA ILE A 652 -47.25 10.91 -24.99
C ILE A 652 -47.67 11.96 -26.01
N ALA A 653 -46.72 12.60 -26.70
CA ALA A 653 -47.01 13.58 -27.73
C ALA A 653 -47.79 12.98 -28.91
N GLU A 654 -47.43 11.76 -29.32
CA GLU A 654 -48.15 11.01 -30.36
C GLU A 654 -49.59 10.69 -29.94
N MET A 655 -49.79 10.32 -28.67
CA MET A 655 -51.11 10.08 -28.10
C MET A 655 -51.96 11.35 -28.00
N LEU A 656 -51.34 12.48 -27.69
CA LEU A 656 -51.99 13.80 -27.60
C LEU A 656 -52.19 14.45 -28.98
N SER A 657 -51.71 13.83 -30.06
CA SER A 657 -51.85 14.41 -31.40
C SER A 657 -53.33 14.53 -31.81
N PRO A 658 -53.73 15.62 -32.50
CA PRO A 658 -55.13 15.89 -32.83
C PRO A 658 -55.80 14.82 -33.71
N GLN A 659 -55.01 14.01 -34.43
CA GLN A 659 -55.53 12.88 -35.21
C GLN A 659 -56.13 11.78 -34.31
N LEU A 660 -55.62 11.60 -33.09
CA LEU A 660 -56.24 10.71 -32.09
C LEU A 660 -57.49 11.34 -31.46
N GLN A 661 -57.54 12.67 -31.34
CA GLN A 661 -58.72 13.36 -30.80
C GLN A 661 -59.96 13.23 -31.71
N LEU A 662 -59.79 13.06 -33.02
CA LEU A 662 -60.90 12.80 -33.94
C LEU A 662 -61.40 11.34 -33.92
N SER A 663 -60.63 10.41 -33.34
CA SER A 663 -60.96 8.98 -33.29
C SER A 663 -61.22 8.54 -31.86
N GLN A 664 -62.39 8.91 -31.33
CA GLN A 664 -63.01 8.37 -30.11
C GLN A 664 -62.10 8.36 -28.87
N ALA A 665 -62.45 9.17 -27.85
CA ALA A 665 -61.91 9.01 -26.50
C ALA A 665 -61.81 7.51 -26.20
N LEU A 666 -60.58 6.99 -26.00
CA LEU A 666 -60.35 5.57 -25.72
C LEU A 666 -61.34 5.18 -24.64
N PRO A 667 -62.39 4.39 -24.96
CA PRO A 667 -63.41 4.09 -23.98
C PRO A 667 -62.69 3.37 -22.87
N CYS A 668 -62.81 3.92 -21.68
CA CYS A 668 -62.27 3.33 -20.48
C CYS A 668 -63.19 2.21 -20.02
N GLU A 669 -63.34 1.26 -20.91
CA GLU A 669 -64.20 0.14 -20.70
C GLU A 669 -63.32 -1.01 -20.25
N ASP A 670 -63.77 -1.65 -19.21
CA ASP A 670 -63.01 -2.70 -18.61
C ASP A 670 -62.95 -3.90 -19.53
N SER A 671 -61.73 -4.37 -19.83
CA SER A 671 -61.55 -5.56 -20.66
C SER A 671 -62.17 -6.76 -19.97
N ALA A 672 -63.19 -7.36 -20.60
CA ALA A 672 -63.77 -8.62 -20.13
C ALA A 672 -62.70 -9.72 -20.02
N LEU A 673 -62.88 -10.66 -19.09
CA LEU A 673 -61.98 -11.81 -18.92
C LEU A 673 -61.76 -12.60 -20.22
N SER A 674 -62.81 -12.77 -21.03
CA SER A 674 -62.70 -13.39 -22.36
C SER A 674 -61.72 -12.65 -23.26
N ARG A 675 -61.76 -11.31 -23.26
CA ARG A 675 -60.83 -10.48 -24.05
C ARG A 675 -59.41 -10.53 -23.52
N PHE A 676 -59.21 -10.54 -22.20
CA PHE A 676 -57.90 -10.76 -21.61
C PHE A 676 -57.32 -12.12 -21.99
N ALA A 677 -58.18 -13.14 -22.09
CA ALA A 677 -57.79 -14.46 -22.56
C ALA A 677 -57.58 -14.53 -24.08
N GLU A 678 -58.26 -13.70 -24.86
CA GLU A 678 -58.11 -13.65 -26.32
C GLU A 678 -56.93 -12.79 -26.77
N ASP A 679 -56.51 -11.79 -25.99
CA ASP A 679 -55.37 -10.91 -26.32
C ASP A 679 -54.03 -11.50 -25.83
N PRO A 680 -53.22 -12.10 -26.74
CA PRO A 680 -51.95 -12.68 -26.35
C PRO A 680 -50.93 -11.63 -25.91
N ALA A 681 -51.01 -10.38 -26.37
CA ALA A 681 -50.07 -9.33 -26.01
C ALA A 681 -50.31 -8.84 -24.58
N LEU A 682 -51.57 -8.68 -24.19
CA LEU A 682 -51.94 -8.28 -22.84
C LEU A 682 -51.60 -9.38 -21.83
N ARG A 683 -51.94 -10.64 -22.13
CA ARG A 683 -51.57 -11.79 -21.30
C ARG A 683 -50.06 -11.87 -21.09
N GLU A 684 -49.30 -11.73 -22.17
CA GLU A 684 -47.85 -11.78 -22.13
C GLU A 684 -47.26 -10.60 -21.34
N TYR A 685 -47.87 -9.42 -21.42
CA TYR A 685 -47.46 -8.26 -20.64
C TYR A 685 -47.56 -8.50 -19.14
N PHE A 686 -48.70 -9.01 -18.67
CA PHE A 686 -48.89 -9.37 -17.27
C PHE A 686 -47.97 -10.52 -16.85
N ARG A 687 -47.82 -11.53 -17.71
CA ARG A 687 -46.92 -12.67 -17.47
C ARG A 687 -45.49 -12.21 -17.22
N ILE A 688 -44.95 -11.37 -18.09
CA ILE A 688 -43.59 -10.83 -17.98
C ILE A 688 -43.46 -9.93 -16.75
N GLY A 689 -44.42 -9.02 -16.53
CA GLY A 689 -44.36 -8.08 -15.40
C GLY A 689 -44.41 -8.78 -14.05
N LEU A 690 -45.34 -9.73 -13.88
CA LEU A 690 -45.43 -10.51 -12.65
C LEU A 690 -44.21 -11.39 -12.45
N ASN A 691 -43.71 -12.07 -13.49
CA ASN A 691 -42.46 -12.82 -13.38
C ASN A 691 -41.28 -11.93 -12.97
N ALA A 692 -41.19 -10.71 -13.50
CA ALA A 692 -40.13 -9.76 -13.12
C ALA A 692 -40.23 -9.36 -11.65
N ILE A 693 -41.44 -9.03 -11.17
CA ILE A 693 -41.72 -8.68 -9.78
C ILE A 693 -41.40 -9.86 -8.84
N LEU A 694 -41.82 -11.06 -9.22
CA LEU A 694 -41.61 -12.27 -8.42
C LEU A 694 -40.17 -12.80 -8.48
N SER A 695 -39.39 -12.42 -9.48
CA SER A 695 -37.96 -12.78 -9.56
C SER A 695 -37.08 -11.95 -8.62
N ASP A 696 -37.56 -10.82 -8.11
CA ASP A 696 -36.82 -9.98 -7.17
C ASP A 696 -37.01 -10.47 -5.72
N ALA A 697 -35.95 -11.02 -5.14
CA ALA A 697 -35.96 -11.55 -3.77
C ALA A 697 -36.39 -10.52 -2.71
N ARG A 698 -36.09 -9.23 -2.92
CA ARG A 698 -36.57 -8.17 -2.01
C ARG A 698 -38.07 -8.03 -2.08
N THR A 699 -38.62 -8.03 -3.29
CA THR A 699 -40.07 -7.94 -3.51
C THR A 699 -40.78 -9.18 -2.96
N LEU A 700 -40.24 -10.39 -3.14
CA LEU A 700 -40.79 -11.60 -2.51
C LEU A 700 -40.78 -11.52 -0.98
N SER A 701 -39.70 -10.99 -0.39
CA SER A 701 -39.63 -10.78 1.07
C SER A 701 -40.71 -9.80 1.54
N VAL A 702 -40.92 -8.70 0.82
CA VAL A 702 -41.99 -7.72 1.13
C VAL A 702 -43.38 -8.34 0.96
N ILE A 703 -43.61 -9.13 -0.09
CA ILE A 703 -44.88 -9.85 -0.27
C ILE A 703 -45.10 -10.83 0.88
N TYR A 704 -44.07 -11.60 1.26
CA TYR A 704 -44.15 -12.54 2.38
C TYR A 704 -44.48 -11.84 3.69
N THR A 705 -43.74 -10.78 4.05
CA THR A 705 -43.98 -10.04 5.30
C THR A 705 -45.34 -9.35 5.29
N THR A 706 -45.76 -8.77 4.18
CA THR A 706 -47.07 -8.10 4.07
C THR A 706 -48.21 -9.11 4.17
N VAL A 707 -48.14 -10.23 3.44
CA VAL A 707 -49.20 -11.25 3.47
C VAL A 707 -49.27 -11.95 4.84
N THR A 708 -48.14 -12.14 5.53
CA THR A 708 -48.13 -12.71 6.89
C THR A 708 -48.57 -11.73 7.97
N ALA A 709 -48.20 -10.45 7.88
CA ALA A 709 -48.57 -9.44 8.87
C ALA A 709 -50.00 -8.93 8.71
N GLU A 710 -50.47 -8.76 7.47
CA GLU A 710 -51.73 -8.06 7.14
C GLU A 710 -52.80 -8.99 6.56
N TRP A 711 -52.74 -10.29 6.85
CA TRP A 711 -53.68 -11.28 6.29
C TRP A 711 -55.16 -10.94 6.58
N GLN A 712 -55.44 -10.34 7.74
CA GLN A 712 -56.79 -9.91 8.12
C GLN A 712 -57.31 -8.78 7.24
N VAL A 713 -56.45 -7.81 6.89
CA VAL A 713 -56.79 -6.67 6.02
C VAL A 713 -57.06 -7.14 4.59
N LEU A 714 -56.36 -8.20 4.15
CA LEU A 714 -56.57 -8.83 2.84
C LEU A 714 -57.82 -9.73 2.79
N GLY A 715 -58.53 -9.91 3.92
CA GLY A 715 -59.70 -10.79 4.01
C GLY A 715 -59.34 -12.27 3.85
N LEU A 716 -58.10 -12.65 4.13
CA LEU A 716 -57.64 -14.04 4.11
C LEU A 716 -57.93 -14.69 5.46
N SER A 717 -57.94 -16.02 5.52
CA SER A 717 -57.71 -16.78 6.76
C SER A 717 -56.22 -17.11 6.90
N PRO A 718 -55.72 -17.49 8.09
CA PRO A 718 -54.31 -17.89 8.26
C PRO A 718 -53.89 -19.05 7.34
N ASN A 719 -54.82 -19.98 7.07
CA ASN A 719 -54.57 -21.09 6.15
C ASN A 719 -54.50 -20.61 4.69
N GLN A 720 -55.35 -19.66 4.30
CA GLN A 720 -55.34 -19.06 2.96
C GLN A 720 -54.14 -18.15 2.74
N SER A 721 -53.60 -17.48 3.77
CA SER A 721 -52.38 -16.67 3.63
C SER A 721 -51.15 -17.54 3.41
N ALA A 722 -51.03 -18.67 4.11
CA ALA A 722 -49.99 -19.67 3.85
C ALA A 722 -50.10 -20.27 2.44
N GLN A 723 -51.33 -20.55 1.98
CA GLN A 723 -51.58 -21.01 0.61
C GLN A 723 -51.27 -19.93 -0.44
N ALA A 724 -51.57 -18.66 -0.17
CA ALA A 724 -51.24 -17.54 -1.04
C ALA A 724 -49.73 -17.35 -1.20
N ILE A 725 -49.00 -17.42 -0.10
CA ILE A 725 -47.53 -17.40 -0.14
C ILE A 725 -47.01 -18.57 -0.95
N ARG A 726 -47.52 -19.79 -0.70
CA ARG A 726 -47.11 -20.97 -1.44
C ARG A 726 -47.40 -20.85 -2.94
N SER A 727 -48.59 -20.41 -3.33
CA SER A 727 -48.95 -20.21 -4.74
C SER A 727 -48.13 -19.10 -5.41
N VAL A 728 -47.72 -18.06 -4.69
CA VAL A 728 -46.81 -17.03 -5.21
C VAL A 728 -45.41 -17.61 -5.44
N LEU A 729 -44.90 -18.41 -4.49
CA LEU A 729 -43.58 -19.04 -4.58
C LEU A 729 -43.50 -20.14 -5.64
N GLU A 730 -44.58 -20.93 -5.81
CA GLU A 730 -44.69 -22.01 -6.79
C GLU A 730 -45.05 -21.50 -8.20
N GLY A 731 -45.39 -20.21 -8.34
CA GLY A 731 -45.78 -19.59 -9.61
C GLY A 731 -47.23 -19.86 -10.04
N ASP A 732 -47.98 -20.64 -9.27
CA ASP A 732 -49.41 -20.91 -9.48
C ASP A 732 -50.26 -19.64 -9.41
N PHE A 733 -49.84 -18.65 -8.61
CA PHE A 733 -50.46 -17.32 -8.56
C PHE A 733 -50.63 -16.75 -9.97
N LEU A 734 -49.58 -16.83 -10.79
CA LEU A 734 -49.62 -16.29 -12.14
C LEU A 734 -50.62 -17.03 -13.02
N LYS A 735 -50.66 -18.36 -12.92
CA LYS A 735 -51.58 -19.21 -13.68
C LYS A 735 -53.05 -18.91 -13.31
N ASN A 736 -53.33 -18.70 -12.03
CA ASN A 736 -54.68 -18.41 -11.53
C ASN A 736 -55.14 -16.99 -11.90
N VAL A 737 -54.27 -15.99 -11.75
CA VAL A 737 -54.57 -14.62 -12.16
C VAL A 737 -54.81 -14.53 -13.66
N LEU A 738 -53.99 -15.19 -14.49
CA LEU A 738 -54.13 -15.15 -15.95
C LEU A 738 -55.34 -15.93 -16.50
N SER A 739 -55.93 -16.84 -15.73
CA SER A 739 -57.06 -17.67 -16.16
C SER A 739 -58.41 -17.28 -15.54
N GLN A 740 -58.43 -17.00 -14.24
CA GLN A 740 -59.66 -16.80 -13.46
C GLN A 740 -59.70 -15.46 -12.69
N TRP A 741 -58.61 -14.68 -12.69
CA TRP A 741 -58.42 -13.49 -11.82
C TRP A 741 -58.46 -13.78 -10.32
N ASP A 742 -58.24 -15.05 -9.97
CA ASP A 742 -58.15 -15.50 -8.58
C ASP A 742 -56.73 -15.25 -8.05
N LEU A 743 -56.63 -14.75 -6.81
CA LEU A 743 -55.34 -14.55 -6.14
C LEU A 743 -54.72 -15.90 -5.75
N VAL A 744 -55.56 -16.86 -5.37
CA VAL A 744 -55.21 -18.27 -5.15
C VAL A 744 -56.35 -19.13 -5.62
N PRO A 745 -56.15 -20.42 -5.94
CA PRO A 745 -57.23 -21.27 -6.44
C PRO A 745 -58.48 -21.18 -5.56
N GLY A 746 -59.58 -20.66 -6.12
CA GLY A 746 -60.87 -20.53 -5.42
C GLY A 746 -61.02 -19.29 -4.53
N LEU A 747 -60.06 -18.36 -4.52
CA LEU A 747 -60.18 -17.08 -3.85
C LEU A 747 -60.26 -15.92 -4.87
N PRO A 748 -61.47 -15.37 -5.09
CA PRO A 748 -61.66 -14.24 -5.98
C PRO A 748 -60.97 -12.99 -5.44
N HIS A 749 -60.62 -12.07 -6.33
CA HIS A 749 -60.04 -10.78 -5.94
C HIS A 749 -60.90 -10.08 -4.86
N PRO A 750 -60.33 -9.54 -3.75
CA PRO A 750 -61.07 -9.02 -2.58
C PRO A 750 -62.10 -7.93 -2.90
N ARG A 751 -61.86 -7.18 -3.98
CA ARG A 751 -62.76 -6.16 -4.51
C ARG A 751 -63.89 -6.71 -5.42
N GLY A 752 -64.04 -8.03 -5.53
CA GLY A 752 -64.95 -8.69 -6.48
C GLY A 752 -64.63 -8.39 -7.95
N LEU A 753 -63.38 -7.96 -8.24
CA LEU A 753 -62.98 -7.56 -9.58
C LEU A 753 -62.76 -8.81 -10.44
N LYS A 754 -63.56 -8.99 -11.49
CA LYS A 754 -63.42 -10.09 -12.47
C LYS A 754 -62.39 -9.81 -13.57
N GLY A 755 -61.36 -9.01 -13.26
CA GLY A 755 -60.34 -8.55 -14.20
C GLY A 755 -60.74 -7.28 -14.96
N ARG A 756 -59.96 -6.20 -14.80
CA ARG A 756 -60.19 -4.92 -15.48
C ARG A 756 -58.85 -4.26 -15.80
N ALA A 757 -58.49 -4.23 -17.09
CA ALA A 757 -57.37 -3.43 -17.62
C ALA A 757 -57.89 -2.64 -18.84
N PRO A 758 -57.63 -1.32 -18.96
CA PRO A 758 -58.15 -0.51 -20.06
C PRO A 758 -57.38 -0.73 -21.37
N VAL A 759 -58.09 -1.00 -22.47
CA VAL A 759 -57.56 -1.11 -23.84
C VAL A 759 -58.65 -0.67 -24.86
N PRO A 760 -58.32 0.07 -25.95
CA PRO A 760 -59.31 0.62 -26.88
C PRO A 760 -60.05 -0.43 -27.72
N GLN A 761 -61.34 -0.21 -27.97
CA GLN A 761 -62.12 -0.96 -28.96
C GLN A 761 -62.19 -0.24 -30.31
N SER A 762 -62.09 -0.99 -31.41
CA SER A 762 -62.61 -0.56 -32.72
C SER A 762 -64.11 -0.85 -32.78
N ARG A 763 -64.95 0.19 -32.86
CA ARG A 763 -66.42 0.03 -32.81
C ARG A 763 -67.03 -0.12 -34.21
N SER A 764 -67.74 -1.23 -34.43
CA SER A 764 -68.75 -1.37 -35.48
C SER A 764 -70.00 -0.56 -35.11
N ARG A 765 -70.56 0.19 -36.06
CA ARG A 765 -71.68 1.13 -35.88
C ARG A 765 -72.98 0.45 -35.42
N GLY A 766 -73.57 0.97 -34.34
CA GLY A 766 -74.97 0.76 -33.92
C GLY A 766 -75.48 2.04 -33.22
N PRO A 767 -76.79 2.34 -33.27
CA PRO A 767 -77.31 3.67 -32.96
C PRO A 767 -77.40 3.95 -31.44
N ALA A 768 -77.31 5.24 -31.14
CA ALA A 768 -77.02 5.82 -29.84
C ALA A 768 -78.20 5.83 -28.85
N SER A 769 -77.93 5.52 -27.58
CA SER A 769 -78.73 5.94 -26.44
C SER A 769 -77.83 6.48 -25.33
N GLU A 770 -78.18 7.69 -24.89
CA GLU A 770 -77.95 8.33 -23.58
C GLU A 770 -76.51 8.38 -23.01
N VAL A 771 -75.92 9.58 -23.08
CA VAL A 771 -74.55 9.90 -22.62
C VAL A 771 -74.61 10.35 -21.16
N GLN A 772 -74.10 9.52 -20.25
CA GLN A 772 -73.66 9.95 -18.91
C GLN A 772 -72.25 10.59 -19.01
N PRO A 773 -71.87 11.50 -18.09
CA PRO A 773 -70.59 12.19 -18.14
C PRO A 773 -69.44 11.18 -17.95
N ALA A 774 -68.70 10.93 -19.03
CA ALA A 774 -67.55 10.05 -19.04
C ALA A 774 -66.43 10.65 -18.16
N GLY A 775 -66.10 9.96 -17.06
CA GLY A 775 -64.86 10.19 -16.35
C GLY A 775 -63.68 9.95 -17.29
N ALA A 776 -62.79 10.93 -17.41
CA ALA A 776 -61.61 10.81 -18.24
C ALA A 776 -60.71 9.68 -17.71
N CYS A 777 -60.53 8.64 -18.50
CA CYS A 777 -59.47 7.70 -18.22
C CYS A 777 -58.22 8.01 -19.01
N LEU A 778 -57.13 8.07 -18.27
CA LEU A 778 -55.79 8.01 -18.80
C LEU A 778 -55.54 6.54 -19.25
N PRO A 779 -55.14 6.30 -20.50
CA PRO A 779 -54.83 4.96 -20.97
C PRO A 779 -53.60 4.46 -20.26
N LEU A 780 -53.69 3.37 -19.47
CA LEU A 780 -52.61 2.68 -18.73
C LEU A 780 -51.19 3.19 -19.04
N PRO A 781 -50.78 4.41 -18.62
CA PRO A 781 -49.48 4.90 -18.96
C PRO A 781 -48.67 4.52 -17.75
N ARG A 782 -48.00 3.37 -17.85
CA ARG A 782 -46.92 2.97 -16.94
C ARG A 782 -47.30 3.25 -15.49
N LEU A 783 -48.20 2.44 -14.93
CA LEU A 783 -48.51 2.44 -13.50
C LEU A 783 -47.18 2.54 -12.74
N ARG A 784 -46.85 3.75 -12.24
CA ARG A 784 -46.05 3.88 -11.03
C ARG A 784 -46.89 3.11 -10.03
N LEU A 785 -46.51 1.86 -9.77
CA LEU A 785 -47.09 1.06 -8.70
C LEU A 785 -46.84 1.84 -7.39
N ARG A 786 -47.74 2.76 -7.07
CA ARG A 786 -47.87 3.39 -5.75
C ARG A 786 -48.15 2.34 -4.65
N VAL A 787 -48.38 1.08 -5.04
CA VAL A 787 -48.37 -0.07 -4.14
C VAL A 787 -47.05 -0.16 -3.36
N LEU A 788 -45.91 0.33 -3.90
CA LEU A 788 -44.65 0.40 -3.16
C LEU A 788 -44.50 1.65 -2.27
N ASP A 789 -45.21 2.75 -2.54
CA ASP A 789 -45.20 3.94 -1.66
C ASP A 789 -46.05 3.72 -0.40
N VAL A 790 -47.09 2.88 -0.48
CA VAL A 790 -47.88 2.46 0.71
C VAL A 790 -47.08 1.52 1.62
N LEU A 791 -46.09 0.80 1.08
CA LEU A 791 -45.23 -0.13 1.82
C LEU A 791 -43.89 0.49 2.25
N GLY A 792 -43.62 1.75 1.88
CA GLY A 792 -42.37 2.48 2.19
C GLY A 792 -42.56 3.79 2.96
N GLY A 793 -43.78 4.12 3.38
CA GLY A 793 -44.07 5.32 4.16
C GLY A 793 -43.64 5.17 5.62
N GLY A 794 -42.39 5.52 5.91
CA GLY A 794 -41.93 5.74 7.28
C GLY A 794 -42.80 6.78 7.97
N VAL A 795 -43.42 6.40 9.09
CA VAL A 795 -44.17 7.29 9.97
C VAL A 795 -43.22 8.37 10.49
N HIS A 796 -43.33 9.59 9.97
CA HIS A 796 -42.84 10.80 10.64
C HIS A 796 -43.77 11.11 11.83
N PRO A 797 -43.28 11.18 13.09
CA PRO A 797 -44.08 11.69 14.18
C PRO A 797 -43.93 13.21 14.20
N GLY A 798 -44.77 13.89 13.41
CA GLY A 798 -44.90 15.34 13.41
C GLY A 798 -46.24 15.77 14.00
N ARG A 799 -46.47 15.59 15.30
CA ARG A 799 -47.56 16.28 16.01
C ARG A 799 -46.96 17.38 16.89
N ARG A 800 -47.25 18.62 16.51
CA ARG A 800 -47.08 19.81 17.35
C ARG A 800 -47.94 19.66 18.61
N LEU A 801 -47.31 19.72 19.78
CA LEU A 801 -47.97 19.97 21.06
C LEU A 801 -47.72 21.43 21.46
N LEU A 802 -48.78 22.15 21.81
CA LEU A 802 -48.73 23.45 22.48
C LEU A 802 -48.36 23.24 23.97
N PRO A 803 -47.76 24.26 24.63
CA PRO A 803 -47.01 24.08 25.86
C PRO A 803 -47.88 24.16 27.12
N GLY A 804 -47.50 23.38 28.14
CA GLY A 804 -47.81 23.67 29.54
C GLY A 804 -48.69 22.66 30.25
N GLN A 805 -48.09 21.61 30.83
CA GLN A 805 -48.29 21.17 32.22
C GLN A 805 -47.42 19.93 32.52
N PRO A 806 -46.92 19.76 33.77
CA PRO A 806 -46.00 18.68 34.12
C PRO A 806 -46.75 17.42 34.59
N LEU A 807 -46.27 16.24 34.20
CA LEU A 807 -46.71 14.95 34.75
C LEU A 807 -45.48 14.12 35.17
N PRO A 808 -45.66 13.21 36.16
CA PRO A 808 -44.61 12.80 37.10
C PRO A 808 -43.80 11.58 36.64
N LEU A 809 -42.59 11.48 37.17
CA LEU A 809 -41.65 10.36 37.04
C LEU A 809 -42.15 9.11 37.77
N PRO A 810 -42.02 7.90 37.20
CA PRO A 810 -42.05 6.65 37.97
C PRO A 810 -40.64 6.14 38.31
N ALA A 811 -40.55 5.53 39.49
CA ALA A 811 -39.38 5.02 40.19
C ALA A 811 -38.71 3.78 39.53
N PRO A 812 -37.45 3.45 39.87
CA PRO A 812 -36.70 2.36 39.26
C PRO A 812 -36.96 1.01 39.94
N VAL A 813 -37.13 -0.03 39.11
CA VAL A 813 -37.23 -1.44 39.55
C VAL A 813 -35.89 -2.15 39.26
N LEU A 814 -35.27 -2.70 40.31
CA LEU A 814 -34.06 -3.53 40.31
C LEU A 814 -34.34 -4.93 39.71
N PRO A 815 -33.37 -5.56 39.00
CA PRO A 815 -33.50 -6.95 38.58
C PRO A 815 -32.97 -7.93 39.64
N ARG A 816 -33.75 -8.99 39.90
CA ARG A 816 -33.37 -10.17 40.70
C ARG A 816 -32.58 -11.16 39.84
N VAL A 817 -31.46 -11.61 40.39
CA VAL A 817 -30.60 -12.72 39.91
C VAL A 817 -31.06 -14.02 40.58
N VAL A 818 -31.29 -15.10 39.80
CA VAL A 818 -31.39 -16.51 40.29
C VAL A 818 -30.86 -17.45 39.19
N PRO A 819 -30.20 -18.59 39.53
CA PRO A 819 -29.17 -19.20 38.69
C PRO A 819 -29.61 -20.45 37.90
N LEU A 820 -28.76 -20.83 36.93
CA LEU A 820 -28.74 -22.08 36.17
C LEU A 820 -28.53 -23.32 37.06
N PRO A 821 -29.02 -24.50 36.62
CA PRO A 821 -28.34 -25.75 36.87
C PRO A 821 -27.90 -26.44 35.57
N ALA A 822 -26.84 -27.23 35.72
CA ALA A 822 -26.13 -27.96 34.70
C ALA A 822 -26.57 -29.43 34.57
N ARG A 823 -26.14 -30.03 33.44
CA ARG A 823 -25.94 -31.47 33.12
C ARG A 823 -27.10 -32.24 32.47
N GLY A 824 -26.75 -32.94 31.37
CA GLY A 824 -27.15 -34.34 31.16
C GLY A 824 -27.56 -34.74 29.73
N LEU A 825 -26.57 -35.14 28.92
CA LEU A 825 -26.57 -36.23 27.91
C LEU A 825 -27.90 -36.83 27.40
N ALA A 826 -28.07 -36.91 26.07
CA ALA A 826 -28.06 -38.17 25.28
C ALA A 826 -28.61 -38.00 23.83
N VAL A 827 -28.04 -38.80 22.93
CA VAL A 827 -28.29 -38.98 21.47
C VAL A 827 -29.50 -39.94 21.27
N PRO A 828 -30.25 -39.94 20.14
CA PRO A 828 -29.93 -40.79 18.98
C PRO A 828 -30.21 -40.22 17.57
N ASP A 829 -29.27 -40.55 16.68
CA ASP A 829 -29.35 -40.97 15.26
C ASP A 829 -30.61 -40.72 14.40
N LEU A 830 -30.41 -40.21 13.18
CA LEU A 830 -30.56 -40.97 11.92
C LEU A 830 -30.09 -40.17 10.68
N LEU A 831 -29.15 -40.78 9.95
CA LEU A 831 -28.70 -40.56 8.55
C LEU A 831 -29.84 -40.78 7.52
N PRO A 832 -29.68 -40.63 6.17
CA PRO A 832 -28.43 -40.46 5.37
C PRO A 832 -28.43 -39.49 4.15
N LEU A 833 -27.21 -39.29 3.61
CA LEU A 833 -26.78 -39.11 2.19
C LEU A 833 -27.26 -37.86 1.40
N GLY A 834 -26.41 -37.10 0.68
CA GLY A 834 -25.00 -37.29 0.35
C GLY A 834 -24.34 -36.14 -0.44
N GLN A 835 -23.01 -36.26 -0.54
CA GLN A 835 -22.04 -35.81 -1.57
C GLN A 835 -22.06 -34.36 -2.10
N LEU A 836 -20.96 -33.62 -1.86
CA LEU A 836 -19.93 -33.34 -2.88
C LEU A 836 -18.67 -32.68 -2.27
N THR A 837 -17.53 -33.07 -2.84
CA THR A 837 -16.10 -32.77 -2.60
C THR A 837 -15.72 -31.29 -2.78
N GLY A 838 -14.60 -30.73 -2.29
CA GLY A 838 -13.33 -31.32 -1.88
C GLY A 838 -12.36 -30.31 -1.23
N SER A 839 -11.35 -30.88 -0.57
CA SER A 839 -10.43 -30.31 0.40
C SER A 839 -9.16 -29.72 -0.23
N GLN A 840 -8.71 -28.57 0.30
CA GLN A 840 -7.32 -28.11 0.25
C GLN A 840 -6.47 -28.91 1.25
N ARG A 841 -5.25 -29.30 0.87
CA ARG A 841 -4.14 -29.57 1.81
C ARG A 841 -2.80 -29.23 1.14
N ALA A 842 -2.01 -28.44 1.86
CA ALA A 842 -0.61 -28.10 1.58
C ALA A 842 0.33 -29.28 1.86
N PRO A 843 1.54 -29.33 1.27
CA PRO A 843 2.57 -30.27 1.68
C PRO A 843 3.66 -29.62 2.56
N VAL A 844 3.96 -30.35 3.64
CA VAL A 844 5.14 -30.26 4.50
C VAL A 844 6.26 -31.10 3.87
N VAL A 845 7.50 -30.58 3.78
CA VAL A 845 8.66 -31.34 3.27
C VAL A 845 9.68 -31.55 4.41
N PHE A 846 9.93 -32.82 4.74
CA PHE A 846 11.02 -33.28 5.60
C PHE A 846 12.13 -33.92 4.74
N PHE A 847 13.39 -33.65 5.11
CA PHE A 847 14.62 -34.23 4.56
C PHE A 847 14.91 -35.62 5.12
N SER A 848 15.39 -36.57 4.29
CA SER A 848 16.45 -37.55 4.64
C SER A 848 16.84 -38.48 3.45
N PRO A 849 18.00 -39.18 3.53
CA PRO A 849 18.97 -39.28 2.43
C PRO A 849 19.05 -40.67 1.76
N VAL A 850 19.58 -40.74 0.54
CA VAL A 850 20.13 -41.98 -0.04
C VAL A 850 21.39 -41.70 -0.87
N SER A 851 22.37 -42.58 -0.65
CA SER A 851 23.72 -42.74 -1.20
C SER A 851 23.80 -43.13 -2.70
N SER A 852 24.79 -42.54 -3.41
CA SER A 852 25.78 -43.05 -4.42
C SER A 852 25.56 -44.38 -5.19
N PRO A 853 26.21 -44.67 -6.37
CA PRO A 853 27.53 -44.18 -6.85
C PRO A 853 27.77 -43.98 -8.38
N LEU A 854 28.92 -43.34 -8.70
CA LEU A 854 29.89 -43.57 -9.82
C LEU A 854 29.44 -43.69 -11.30
N ARG A 855 29.93 -42.77 -12.16
CA ARG A 855 30.75 -43.09 -13.35
C ARG A 855 31.43 -41.87 -13.99
N ALA A 856 32.58 -42.14 -14.60
CA ALA A 856 33.61 -41.24 -15.09
C ALA A 856 33.48 -40.84 -16.58
N GLY A 857 34.17 -39.77 -16.99
CA GLY A 857 34.47 -39.43 -18.40
C GLY A 857 34.70 -37.92 -18.63
N LYS A 858 35.91 -37.38 -18.40
CA LYS A 858 36.93 -36.97 -19.39
C LYS A 858 36.51 -35.97 -20.49
N ARG A 859 37.20 -34.80 -20.47
CA ARG A 859 37.82 -34.02 -21.59
C ARG A 859 36.87 -33.51 -22.70
N ALA A 860 37.08 -32.39 -23.40
CA ALA A 860 37.95 -31.22 -23.34
C ALA A 860 37.51 -30.29 -24.50
N ARG A 861 37.73 -28.97 -24.32
CA ARG A 861 38.10 -27.95 -25.34
C ARG A 861 37.19 -27.58 -26.53
N GLU A 862 37.01 -26.25 -26.59
CA GLU A 862 37.23 -25.34 -27.73
C GLU A 862 36.11 -25.01 -28.74
N ARG A 863 35.76 -23.71 -28.68
CA ARG A 863 35.69 -22.69 -29.75
C ARG A 863 34.38 -22.41 -30.50
N ALA A 864 34.24 -21.09 -30.71
CA ALA A 864 33.57 -20.36 -31.80
C ALA A 864 32.04 -20.38 -31.78
N SER A 865 31.40 -19.26 -31.44
CA SER A 865 30.96 -18.18 -32.34
C SER A 865 29.83 -18.62 -33.28
N GLU A 866 28.64 -18.05 -33.12
CA GLU A 866 28.00 -17.25 -34.17
C GLU A 866 26.61 -16.76 -33.76
N ARG A 867 26.26 -15.65 -34.40
CA ARG A 867 25.01 -14.90 -34.36
C ARG A 867 23.89 -15.68 -35.06
N ALA A 868 22.67 -15.61 -34.52
CA ALA A 868 21.38 -15.57 -35.22
C ALA A 868 20.30 -15.43 -34.12
N SER A 869 19.56 -14.33 -34.01
CA SER A 869 18.35 -13.99 -34.78
C SER A 869 17.20 -14.99 -34.61
N TRP A 870 15.97 -14.47 -34.71
CA TRP A 870 14.64 -15.09 -34.59
C TRP A 870 13.99 -14.95 -33.21
N GLN A 871 13.09 -13.98 -33.04
CA GLN A 871 11.68 -13.96 -33.47
C GLN A 871 10.82 -14.97 -32.70
N SER A 872 9.86 -14.36 -32.00
CA SER A 872 8.66 -14.86 -31.33
C SER A 872 7.81 -15.79 -32.21
N PRO A 873 6.87 -16.55 -31.62
CA PRO A 873 5.60 -15.98 -31.11
C PRO A 873 5.51 -15.88 -29.58
#